data_AF-A0A399Z1I6-F1
#
_entry.id   AF-A0A399Z1I6-F1
#
_cell.length_a   1.000
_cell.length_b   1.000
_cell.length_c   1.000
_cell.angle_alpha   90.00
_cell.angle_beta   90.00
_cell.angle_gamma   90.00
#
_symmetry.space_group_name_H-M   'P 1'
#
loop_
_entity.id
_entity.type
_entity.pdbx_description
1 polymer ?
#
loop_
_entity_poly.entity_id
_entity_poly.type
_entity_poly.pdbx_seq_one_letter_code
_entity_poly.pdbx_strand_id
1 'polypeptide(L)'
;MSDQNEIEHQLTGLRPIWNELFGDVLYVAYGDDMPTTDALAVCHEMVPGAWLIGRMRSTDLRVSANAVLKGWAVTLQAAATVEVRTQRLVEQLVTAWNRLGLMHKAALLMRSPLGAEQICIELMAMACDTVELDVAFVGLGRDGYVRFMWTQNGFTNFQEASILHALIRSDGLLRCDTPDQCNRMIPGGGFKSFIGRRLLTDASRPVYIGMAARETPHTYNAGDIQIFESLVEQLTTVIEIDRLHEQQVDSESIRRDMELASEVQTGMLPLTLPNPDGFSIAAMLKPASKVGGDLYDVYSGNGSVSVMVCDVSGKGFPAALLSFEVRAAIRSQFHSANHPGVILRNANQSLYEDLVRVNRFVTVTLLSIRQDGSSVVYSNAGHPSALHYRASDHQILHLESTTFPLGIFANISAAVQPIDMEAGDVLLLYSDGLTEVEDYKGRLLGLGGIGQLLLTLNSLPAEGILERLQAVHGQHQGEYAVSDDMTIVVIKKLPENPVEPDIYLHWRIEGDLSQLASVSDSIQHFAANLAVEVDQVWFEEVHLAVSEAAANIMKHSVNEGEGYINGLYALYPTHIEVVMVDNGRPFNWDSAPMRFDKDAPAEGGYGMHIIRDVMDSIQYQRLPGNFNHWRMIRNLPNSVRTRN
;
A
#
# COMPACT_ATOMS: atom_id res chain seq x y z
N MET A 1 -69.99 -1.99 42.92
CA MET A 1 -68.97 -2.93 42.41
C MET A 1 -68.55 -2.65 40.95
N SER A 2 -68.76 -1.44 40.41
CA SER A 2 -68.10 -0.99 39.17
C SER A 2 -66.87 -0.11 39.42
N ASP A 3 -66.83 0.63 40.54
CA ASP A 3 -65.77 1.63 40.77
C ASP A 3 -64.52 1.08 41.49
N GLN A 4 -64.59 -0.12 42.07
CA GLN A 4 -63.47 -0.74 42.80
C GLN A 4 -62.40 -1.32 41.86
N ASN A 5 -62.82 -1.92 40.73
CA ASN A 5 -61.90 -2.54 39.78
C ASN A 5 -61.17 -1.51 38.89
N GLU A 6 -61.73 -0.31 38.73
CA GLU A 6 -61.09 0.77 37.95
C GLU A 6 -59.98 1.47 38.76
N ILE A 7 -60.14 1.55 40.09
CA ILE A 7 -59.12 2.05 41.03
C ILE A 7 -57.97 1.05 41.20
N GLU A 8 -58.27 -0.25 41.30
CA GLU A 8 -57.23 -1.31 41.40
C GLU A 8 -56.31 -1.38 40.18
N HIS A 9 -56.85 -1.15 38.98
CA HIS A 9 -56.08 -1.21 37.73
C HIS A 9 -55.23 0.04 37.49
N GLN A 10 -55.65 1.22 37.98
CA GLN A 10 -54.83 2.44 37.91
C GLN A 10 -53.70 2.45 38.98
N LEU A 11 -53.92 1.85 40.15
CA LEU A 11 -52.93 1.84 41.24
C LEU A 11 -51.85 0.76 41.10
N THR A 12 -52.09 -0.31 40.33
CA THR A 12 -51.07 -1.35 40.07
C THR A 12 -49.89 -0.82 39.25
N GLY A 13 -50.11 0.18 38.40
CA GLY A 13 -49.04 0.82 37.61
C GLY A 13 -48.15 1.79 38.40
N LEU A 14 -48.64 2.33 39.53
CA LEU A 14 -47.92 3.32 40.36
C LEU A 14 -47.17 2.70 41.54
N ARG A 15 -47.36 1.40 41.79
CA ARG A 15 -46.76 0.63 42.89
C ARG A 15 -45.21 0.65 42.93
N PRO A 16 -44.49 0.60 41.78
CA PRO A 16 -43.03 0.69 41.80
C PRO A 16 -42.53 2.09 42.17
N ILE A 17 -43.24 3.14 41.71
CA ILE A 17 -42.87 4.55 41.92
C ILE A 17 -43.14 4.96 43.38
N TRP A 18 -44.20 4.42 44.00
CA TRP A 18 -44.55 4.70 45.39
C TRP A 18 -43.53 4.15 46.40
N ASN A 19 -43.07 2.90 46.20
CA ASN A 19 -42.08 2.26 47.07
C ASN A 19 -40.72 2.97 47.05
N GLU A 20 -40.34 3.56 45.91
CA GLU A 20 -39.07 4.29 45.77
C GLU A 20 -39.10 5.68 46.43
N LEU A 21 -40.30 6.28 46.55
CA LEU A 21 -40.47 7.64 47.07
C LEU A 21 -40.78 7.71 48.58
N PHE A 22 -41.53 6.76 49.14
CA PHE A 22 -42.10 6.89 50.49
C PHE A 22 -41.84 5.71 51.45
N GLY A 23 -41.27 4.60 51.01
CA GLY A 23 -41.04 3.41 51.85
C GLY A 23 -42.34 2.82 52.45
N ASP A 24 -42.27 2.16 53.61
CA ASP A 24 -43.35 1.33 54.19
C ASP A 24 -44.47 2.09 54.94
N VAL A 25 -44.65 3.40 54.70
CA VAL A 25 -45.64 4.22 55.44
C VAL A 25 -46.79 4.65 54.53
N LEU A 26 -48.02 4.32 54.93
CA LEU A 26 -49.24 4.69 54.22
C LEU A 26 -50.14 5.56 55.11
N TYR A 27 -50.65 6.67 54.57
CA TYR A 27 -51.72 7.46 55.21
C TYR A 27 -53.05 7.13 54.56
N VAL A 28 -54.05 6.75 55.38
CA VAL A 28 -55.42 6.52 54.91
C VAL A 28 -56.37 7.42 55.68
N ALA A 29 -57.12 8.27 54.96
CA ALA A 29 -58.22 9.05 55.51
C ALA A 29 -59.56 8.44 55.07
N TYR A 30 -60.49 8.26 56.00
CA TYR A 30 -61.81 7.70 55.73
C TYR A 30 -62.90 8.46 56.50
N GLY A 31 -64.13 8.44 55.96
CA GLY A 31 -65.30 9.10 56.54
C GLY A 31 -65.87 8.38 57.76
N ASP A 32 -66.71 9.09 58.53
CA ASP A 32 -67.07 8.77 59.92
C ASP A 32 -67.71 7.38 60.18
N ASP A 33 -68.20 6.68 59.16
CA ASP A 33 -68.96 5.43 59.30
C ASP A 33 -68.13 4.13 59.17
N MET A 34 -66.79 4.20 59.09
CA MET A 34 -65.95 2.99 58.99
C MET A 34 -65.34 2.56 60.35
N PRO A 35 -65.50 1.30 60.80
CA PRO A 35 -64.89 0.79 62.04
C PRO A 35 -63.35 0.66 61.96
N THR A 36 -62.65 0.97 63.04
CA THR A 36 -61.16 1.05 63.09
C THR A 36 -60.45 -0.30 62.85
N THR A 37 -61.11 -1.42 63.14
CA THR A 37 -60.58 -2.77 62.90
C THR A 37 -60.54 -3.14 61.42
N ASP A 38 -61.48 -2.64 60.63
CA ASP A 38 -61.56 -2.92 59.19
C ASP A 38 -60.53 -2.08 58.42
N ALA A 39 -60.25 -0.86 58.88
CA ALA A 39 -59.19 0.00 58.32
C ALA A 39 -57.77 -0.56 58.54
N LEU A 40 -57.53 -1.24 59.67
CA LEU A 40 -56.25 -1.91 59.96
C LEU A 40 -56.06 -3.20 59.14
N ALA A 41 -57.14 -3.97 58.91
CA ALA A 41 -57.11 -5.17 58.08
C ALA A 41 -56.81 -4.83 56.61
N VAL A 42 -57.45 -3.78 56.07
CA VAL A 42 -57.20 -3.27 54.71
C VAL A 42 -55.77 -2.73 54.55
N CYS A 43 -55.24 -1.99 55.55
CA CYS A 43 -53.84 -1.54 55.54
C CYS A 43 -52.83 -2.69 55.55
N HIS A 44 -53.06 -3.74 56.33
CA HIS A 44 -52.17 -4.91 56.41
C HIS A 44 -52.24 -5.81 55.17
N GLU A 45 -53.39 -5.90 54.48
CA GLU A 45 -53.53 -6.63 53.21
C GLU A 45 -52.82 -5.92 52.05
N MET A 46 -52.79 -4.59 52.03
CA MET A 46 -52.18 -3.83 50.93
C MET A 46 -50.65 -3.73 51.00
N VAL A 47 -50.08 -3.62 52.20
CA VAL A 47 -48.63 -3.63 52.47
C VAL A 47 -48.34 -4.39 53.77
N PRO A 48 -47.74 -5.60 53.71
CA PRO A 48 -47.45 -6.38 54.90
C PRO A 48 -46.43 -5.68 55.81
N GLY A 49 -46.88 -5.14 56.96
CA GLY A 49 -46.01 -4.55 58.00
C GLY A 49 -46.23 -3.06 58.29
N ALA A 50 -47.16 -2.39 57.60
CA ALA A 50 -47.45 -0.97 57.81
C ALA A 50 -48.16 -0.69 59.15
N TRP A 51 -47.91 0.49 59.73
CA TRP A 51 -48.53 0.95 61.00
C TRP A 51 -49.55 2.07 60.74
N LEU A 52 -50.73 1.99 61.38
CA LEU A 52 -51.74 3.06 61.33
C LEU A 52 -51.41 4.16 62.34
N ILE A 53 -51.12 5.38 61.90
CA ILE A 53 -50.59 6.45 62.77
C ILE A 53 -51.68 7.41 63.33
N GLY A 54 -52.97 7.26 62.98
CA GLY A 54 -54.04 7.90 63.79
C GLY A 54 -55.40 8.13 63.10
N ARG A 55 -56.39 8.55 63.92
CA ARG A 55 -57.74 9.01 63.52
C ARG A 55 -57.91 10.45 64.03
N MET A 56 -58.27 11.41 63.18
CA MET A 56 -58.49 12.80 63.60
C MET A 56 -59.98 13.15 63.65
N ARG A 57 -60.48 13.53 64.83
CA ARG A 57 -61.77 14.22 65.00
C ARG A 57 -61.54 15.74 64.99
N SER A 58 -62.52 16.50 64.51
CA SER A 58 -62.43 17.96 64.36
C SER A 58 -62.30 18.75 65.68
N THR A 59 -62.45 18.12 66.86
CA THR A 59 -62.46 18.79 68.17
C THR A 59 -61.22 18.59 69.05
N ASP A 60 -60.25 17.74 68.68
CA ASP A 60 -59.06 17.41 69.51
C ASP A 60 -57.85 18.35 69.31
N LEU A 61 -58.12 19.64 69.05
CA LEU A 61 -57.14 20.72 68.91
C LEU A 61 -56.53 21.13 70.27
N ARG A 62 -55.96 20.17 71.02
CA ARG A 62 -55.14 20.42 72.22
C ARG A 62 -54.06 19.35 72.36
N VAL A 63 -53.05 19.39 71.49
CA VAL A 63 -51.84 18.56 71.59
C VAL A 63 -50.61 19.45 71.71
N SER A 64 -49.71 19.10 72.63
CA SER A 64 -48.51 19.86 72.99
C SER A 64 -47.69 20.29 71.77
N ALA A 65 -47.12 21.50 71.85
CA ALA A 65 -46.33 22.13 70.79
C ALA A 65 -45.26 21.21 70.16
N ASN A 66 -44.76 20.20 70.89
CA ASN A 66 -43.73 19.27 70.42
C ASN A 66 -44.20 18.27 69.34
N ALA A 67 -45.47 17.87 69.32
CA ALA A 67 -45.99 16.94 68.30
C ALA A 67 -46.28 17.67 66.98
N VAL A 68 -46.77 18.91 67.06
CA VAL A 68 -46.97 19.80 65.91
C VAL A 68 -45.61 20.24 65.33
N LEU A 69 -44.61 20.53 66.17
CA LEU A 69 -43.25 20.87 65.72
C LEU A 69 -42.52 19.70 65.03
N LYS A 70 -42.69 18.46 65.50
CA LYS A 70 -42.16 17.27 64.79
C LYS A 70 -42.87 17.00 63.47
N GLY A 71 -44.20 17.17 63.42
CA GLY A 71 -44.96 17.09 62.18
C GLY A 71 -44.53 18.16 61.18
N TRP A 72 -44.37 19.41 61.62
CA TRP A 72 -43.84 20.50 60.79
C TRP A 72 -42.40 20.26 60.37
N ALA A 73 -41.53 19.71 61.22
CA ALA A 73 -40.15 19.39 60.84
C ALA A 73 -40.08 18.30 59.76
N VAL A 74 -40.93 17.27 59.84
CA VAL A 74 -41.02 16.21 58.82
C VAL A 74 -41.66 16.72 57.53
N THR A 75 -42.70 17.57 57.61
CA THR A 75 -43.30 18.20 56.43
C THR A 75 -42.38 19.25 55.80
N LEU A 76 -41.61 20.01 56.58
CA LEU A 76 -40.56 20.92 56.10
C LEU A 76 -39.37 20.14 55.53
N GLN A 77 -39.03 18.97 56.08
CA GLN A 77 -37.98 18.10 55.55
C GLN A 77 -38.42 17.38 54.27
N ALA A 78 -39.70 17.03 54.14
CA ALA A 78 -40.34 16.49 52.94
C ALA A 78 -40.54 17.56 51.85
N ALA A 79 -40.99 18.77 52.22
CA ALA A 79 -41.08 19.91 51.32
C ALA A 79 -39.68 20.39 50.88
N ALA A 80 -38.71 20.44 51.80
CA ALA A 80 -37.31 20.71 51.48
C ALA A 80 -36.69 19.60 50.62
N THR A 81 -37.11 18.33 50.74
CA THR A 81 -36.62 17.27 49.83
C THR A 81 -37.27 17.31 48.46
N VAL A 82 -38.52 17.75 48.32
CA VAL A 82 -39.14 18.05 47.01
C VAL A 82 -38.49 19.28 46.39
N GLU A 83 -38.26 20.34 47.16
CA GLU A 83 -37.56 21.56 46.71
C GLU A 83 -36.11 21.25 46.31
N VAL A 84 -35.36 20.49 47.12
CA VAL A 84 -34.00 20.03 46.82
C VAL A 84 -33.97 19.05 45.63
N ARG A 85 -34.93 18.13 45.48
CA ARG A 85 -35.01 17.25 44.30
C ARG A 85 -35.37 18.01 43.03
N THR A 86 -36.29 18.97 43.11
CA THR A 86 -36.68 19.82 41.98
C THR A 86 -35.51 20.72 41.59
N GLN A 87 -34.82 21.30 42.56
CA GLN A 87 -33.62 22.11 42.34
C GLN A 87 -32.49 21.28 41.72
N ARG A 88 -32.25 20.05 42.19
CA ARG A 88 -31.27 19.14 41.61
C ARG A 88 -31.62 18.70 40.18
N LEU A 89 -32.90 18.47 39.89
CA LEU A 89 -33.38 18.17 38.53
C LEU A 89 -33.22 19.38 37.61
N VAL A 90 -33.52 20.59 38.10
CA VAL A 90 -33.31 21.84 37.36
C VAL A 90 -31.81 22.05 37.09
N GLU A 91 -30.94 21.86 38.07
CA GLU A 91 -29.48 21.92 37.90
C GLU A 91 -28.96 20.90 36.87
N GLN A 92 -29.47 19.67 36.91
CA GLN A 92 -29.15 18.63 35.91
C GLN A 92 -29.64 18.99 34.51
N LEU A 93 -30.84 19.56 34.38
CA LEU A 93 -31.39 20.00 33.10
C LEU A 93 -30.61 21.18 32.53
N VAL A 94 -30.24 22.16 33.36
CA VAL A 94 -29.41 23.31 32.96
C VAL A 94 -28.03 22.84 32.51
N THR A 95 -27.41 21.91 33.26
CA THR A 95 -26.12 21.31 32.87
C THR A 95 -26.21 20.57 31.53
N ALA A 96 -27.25 19.75 31.36
CA ALA A 96 -27.48 19.01 30.11
C ALA A 96 -27.73 19.95 28.92
N TRP A 97 -28.49 21.03 29.14
CA TRP A 97 -28.73 22.06 28.14
C TRP A 97 -27.44 22.79 27.73
N ASN A 98 -26.63 23.19 28.69
CA ASN A 98 -25.35 23.86 28.45
C ASN A 98 -24.39 22.95 27.67
N ARG A 99 -24.34 21.66 28.02
CA ARG A 99 -23.55 20.66 27.30
C ARG A 99 -24.02 20.47 25.86
N LEU A 100 -25.33 20.36 25.64
CA LEU A 100 -25.90 20.28 24.29
C LEU A 100 -25.60 21.54 23.48
N GLY A 101 -25.66 22.72 24.10
CA GLY A 101 -25.27 23.98 23.49
C GLY A 101 -23.81 23.99 23.02
N LEU A 102 -22.89 23.54 23.90
CA LEU A 102 -21.46 23.39 23.58
C LEU A 102 -21.26 22.43 22.40
N MET A 103 -21.87 21.24 22.44
CA MET A 103 -21.76 20.24 21.38
C MET A 103 -22.34 20.73 20.05
N HIS A 104 -23.50 21.40 20.08
CA HIS A 104 -24.14 21.94 18.89
C HIS A 104 -23.28 23.01 18.23
N LYS A 105 -22.76 23.95 19.02
CA LYS A 105 -21.91 25.02 18.51
C LYS A 105 -20.53 24.51 18.08
N ALA A 106 -19.98 23.50 18.75
CA ALA A 106 -18.80 22.78 18.27
C ALA A 106 -19.01 22.16 16.89
N ALA A 107 -20.15 21.49 16.68
CA ALA A 107 -20.52 20.93 15.38
C ALA A 107 -20.68 21.98 14.28
N LEU A 108 -21.15 23.20 14.62
CA LEU A 108 -21.21 24.32 13.68
C LEU A 108 -19.83 24.90 13.38
N LEU A 109 -18.99 25.10 14.40
CA LEU A 109 -17.62 25.61 14.24
C LEU A 109 -16.75 24.66 13.41
N MET A 110 -16.87 23.34 13.61
CA MET A 110 -16.18 22.32 12.81
C MET A 110 -16.57 22.35 11.32
N ARG A 111 -17.71 22.93 10.96
CA ARG A 111 -18.16 23.10 9.56
C ARG A 111 -17.85 24.48 8.99
N SER A 112 -17.30 25.37 9.81
CA SER A 112 -16.95 26.72 9.40
C SER A 112 -15.58 26.75 8.69
N PRO A 113 -15.25 27.79 7.91
CA PRO A 113 -13.94 27.93 7.28
C PRO A 113 -12.84 28.38 8.25
N LEU A 114 -13.10 28.35 9.57
CA LEU A 114 -12.13 28.76 10.58
C LEU A 114 -11.03 27.71 10.74
N GLY A 115 -9.80 28.17 10.99
CA GLY A 115 -8.69 27.28 11.35
C GLY A 115 -8.87 26.67 12.74
N ALA A 116 -8.17 25.57 13.01
CA ALA A 116 -8.25 24.83 14.28
C ALA A 116 -7.98 25.71 15.51
N GLU A 117 -7.05 26.66 15.40
CA GLU A 117 -6.77 27.66 16.44
C GLU A 117 -8.01 28.46 16.83
N GLN A 118 -8.68 29.07 15.86
CA GLN A 118 -9.86 29.89 16.13
C GLN A 118 -11.02 29.03 16.67
N ILE A 119 -11.18 27.81 16.16
CA ILE A 119 -12.18 26.86 16.69
C ILE A 119 -11.89 26.54 18.16
N CYS A 120 -10.64 26.26 18.51
CA CYS A 120 -10.24 26.01 19.89
C CYS A 120 -10.52 27.22 20.80
N ILE A 121 -10.19 28.43 20.34
CA ILE A 121 -10.43 29.68 21.07
C ILE A 121 -11.93 29.88 21.32
N GLU A 122 -12.78 29.70 20.31
CA GLU A 122 -14.25 29.86 20.44
C GLU A 122 -14.87 28.82 21.38
N LEU A 123 -14.38 27.57 21.34
CA LEU A 123 -14.84 26.51 22.24
C LEU A 123 -14.43 26.77 23.68
N MET A 124 -13.18 27.18 23.89
CA MET A 124 -12.66 27.55 25.21
C MET A 124 -13.41 28.75 25.79
N ALA A 125 -13.63 29.80 24.99
CA ALA A 125 -14.39 30.98 25.39
C ALA A 125 -15.80 30.61 25.86
N MET A 126 -16.51 29.78 25.07
CA MET A 126 -17.86 29.35 25.41
C MET A 126 -17.92 28.52 26.69
N ALA A 127 -16.99 27.58 26.87
CA ALA A 127 -16.93 26.79 28.09
C ALA A 127 -16.61 27.68 29.31
N CYS A 128 -15.70 28.64 29.16
CA CYS A 128 -15.39 29.62 30.20
C CYS A 128 -16.59 30.49 30.55
N ASP A 129 -17.32 31.03 29.57
CA ASP A 129 -18.53 31.81 29.80
C ASP A 129 -19.62 30.98 30.49
N THR A 130 -19.72 29.69 30.17
CA THR A 130 -20.72 28.77 30.75
C THR A 130 -20.44 28.44 32.22
N VAL A 131 -19.15 28.34 32.59
CA VAL A 131 -18.70 27.98 33.95
C VAL A 131 -18.27 29.23 34.75
N GLU A 132 -18.38 30.43 34.16
CA GLU A 132 -17.96 31.72 34.73
C GLU A 132 -16.47 31.76 35.12
N LEU A 133 -15.59 31.35 34.20
CA LEU A 133 -14.14 31.31 34.39
C LEU A 133 -13.39 32.30 33.50
N ASP A 134 -12.23 32.77 33.98
CA ASP A 134 -11.48 33.86 33.34
C ASP A 134 -10.44 33.39 32.30
N VAL A 135 -10.01 32.13 32.37
CA VAL A 135 -8.86 31.60 31.62
C VAL A 135 -9.15 30.19 31.13
N ALA A 136 -8.79 29.90 29.88
CA ALA A 136 -8.70 28.56 29.31
C ALA A 136 -7.51 28.44 28.36
N PHE A 137 -6.91 27.25 28.27
CA PHE A 137 -5.78 27.03 27.37
C PHE A 137 -5.67 25.59 26.87
N VAL A 138 -4.91 25.44 25.77
CA VAL A 138 -4.43 24.19 25.19
C VAL A 138 -2.91 24.25 24.98
N GLY A 139 -2.18 23.27 25.51
CA GLY A 139 -0.74 23.07 25.31
C GLY A 139 -0.43 21.77 24.54
N LEU A 140 0.57 21.81 23.65
CA LEU A 140 1.01 20.67 22.84
C LEU A 140 2.44 20.23 23.21
N GLY A 141 2.63 18.94 23.47
CA GLY A 141 3.83 18.40 24.13
C GLY A 141 5.09 18.17 23.28
N ARG A 142 5.43 19.00 22.28
CA ARG A 142 6.77 18.92 21.63
C ARG A 142 7.78 19.90 22.22
N ASP A 143 7.31 21.09 22.65
CA ASP A 143 8.17 22.16 23.15
C ASP A 143 7.78 22.66 24.56
N GLY A 144 6.70 22.12 25.15
CA GLY A 144 6.26 22.51 26.48
C GLY A 144 5.74 23.96 26.57
N TYR A 145 5.21 24.51 25.47
CA TYR A 145 4.56 25.81 25.44
C TYR A 145 3.06 25.68 25.23
N VAL A 146 2.31 26.62 25.80
CA VAL A 146 0.87 26.77 25.56
C VAL A 146 0.68 27.35 24.15
N ARG A 147 0.08 26.58 23.23
CA ARG A 147 -0.08 27.02 21.82
C ARG A 147 -1.30 27.92 21.65
N PHE A 148 -2.37 27.63 22.40
CA PHE A 148 -3.61 28.39 22.32
C PHE A 148 -4.05 28.79 23.73
N MET A 149 -4.21 30.09 23.95
CA MET A 149 -4.64 30.64 25.23
C MET A 149 -5.78 31.61 24.99
N TRP A 150 -6.90 31.36 25.67
CA TRP A 150 -8.00 32.31 25.78
C TRP A 150 -8.02 32.90 27.18
N THR A 151 -8.11 34.23 27.26
CA THR A 151 -8.28 34.93 28.53
C THR A 151 -9.27 36.06 28.33
N GLN A 152 -10.18 36.26 29.26
CA GLN A 152 -11.19 37.31 29.18
C GLN A 152 -10.58 38.74 29.33
N ASN A 153 -9.31 38.85 29.76
CA ASN A 153 -8.64 40.13 30.12
C ASN A 153 -7.14 40.23 29.75
N GLY A 154 -6.64 39.47 28.76
CA GLY A 154 -5.27 39.61 28.23
C GLY A 154 -4.14 39.26 29.21
N PHE A 155 -4.32 38.22 30.03
CA PHE A 155 -3.38 37.85 31.08
C PHE A 155 -2.09 37.20 30.53
N THR A 156 -0.93 37.71 30.94
CA THR A 156 0.40 37.28 30.44
C THR A 156 1.39 36.85 31.52
N ASN A 157 1.00 36.81 32.80
CA ASN A 157 1.93 36.70 33.92
C ASN A 157 1.69 35.44 34.78
N PHE A 158 1.99 34.26 34.23
CA PHE A 158 1.96 32.97 34.92
C PHE A 158 3.14 32.09 34.48
N GLN A 159 3.51 31.12 35.31
CA GLN A 159 4.58 30.17 34.99
C GLN A 159 4.01 28.96 34.24
N GLU A 160 4.06 28.98 32.90
CA GLU A 160 3.65 27.87 32.01
C GLU A 160 4.28 26.53 32.45
N ALA A 161 5.57 26.54 32.80
CA ALA A 161 6.30 25.35 33.23
C ALA A 161 5.70 24.70 34.49
N SER A 162 5.18 25.48 35.43
CA SER A 162 4.59 24.98 36.68
C SER A 162 3.26 24.27 36.43
N ILE A 163 2.45 24.80 35.51
CA ILE A 163 1.17 24.21 35.10
C ILE A 163 1.42 22.87 34.40
N LEU A 164 2.32 22.86 33.42
CA LEU A 164 2.65 21.64 32.67
C LEU A 164 3.24 20.58 33.58
N HIS A 165 4.14 20.95 34.48
CA HIS A 165 4.72 20.01 35.43
C HIS A 165 3.67 19.41 36.37
N ALA A 166 2.68 20.20 36.81
CA ALA A 166 1.57 19.69 37.62
C ALA A 166 0.69 18.71 36.82
N LEU A 167 0.35 19.04 35.57
CA LEU A 167 -0.46 18.19 34.68
C LEU A 167 0.29 16.92 34.23
N ILE A 168 1.62 16.97 34.11
CA ILE A 168 2.46 15.81 33.78
C ILE A 168 2.44 14.79 34.93
N ARG A 169 2.46 15.27 36.18
CA ARG A 169 2.46 14.44 37.40
C ARG A 169 1.08 13.94 37.81
N SER A 170 0.00 14.52 37.30
CA SER A 170 -1.36 14.07 37.57
C SER A 170 -1.77 12.94 36.64
N ASP A 171 -2.15 11.79 37.19
CA ASP A 171 -2.79 10.69 36.45
C ASP A 171 -4.29 10.98 36.25
N GLY A 172 -4.61 11.95 35.38
CA GLY A 172 -5.99 12.28 35.00
C GLY A 172 -6.37 13.76 35.20
N LEU A 173 -7.47 14.00 35.91
CA LEU A 173 -8.02 15.32 36.17
C LEU A 173 -7.32 15.99 37.36
N LEU A 174 -6.65 17.12 37.11
CA LEU A 174 -6.06 18.00 38.12
C LEU A 174 -7.08 19.07 38.51
N ARG A 175 -7.42 19.18 39.79
CA ARG A 175 -8.40 20.15 40.29
C ARG A 175 -7.96 20.81 41.60
N CYS A 176 -8.14 22.12 41.71
CA CYS A 176 -8.08 22.89 42.95
C CYS A 176 -9.17 23.97 42.98
N ASP A 177 -9.91 24.06 44.08
CA ASP A 177 -11.07 24.97 44.22
C ASP A 177 -10.74 26.24 45.01
N THR A 178 -9.57 26.25 45.68
CA THR A 178 -9.17 27.33 46.58
C THR A 178 -7.75 27.81 46.26
N PRO A 179 -7.44 29.10 46.51
CA PRO A 179 -6.11 29.64 46.25
C PRO A 179 -4.98 28.87 46.95
N ASP A 180 -5.21 28.38 48.17
CA ASP A 180 -4.22 27.61 48.94
C ASP A 180 -4.00 26.20 48.37
N GLN A 181 -5.03 25.58 47.78
CA GLN A 181 -4.86 24.33 47.04
C GLN A 181 -4.08 24.58 45.75
N CYS A 182 -4.44 25.62 44.99
CA CYS A 182 -3.79 25.93 43.73
C CYS A 182 -2.32 26.33 43.91
N ASN A 183 -1.98 27.12 44.93
CA ASN A 183 -0.58 27.47 45.22
C ASN A 183 0.27 26.26 45.62
N ARG A 184 -0.32 25.23 46.24
CA ARG A 184 0.38 23.98 46.58
C ARG A 184 0.57 23.07 45.37
N MET A 185 -0.45 22.96 44.52
CA MET A 185 -0.48 22.04 43.39
C MET A 185 0.20 22.62 42.14
N ILE A 186 0.09 23.93 41.93
CA ILE A 186 0.61 24.70 40.80
C ILE A 186 1.32 25.96 41.33
N PRO A 187 2.51 25.84 41.95
CA PRO A 187 3.24 26.98 42.49
C PRO A 187 3.56 28.00 41.39
N GLY A 188 3.24 29.28 41.62
CA GLY A 188 3.47 30.34 40.62
C GLY A 188 2.47 30.36 39.45
N GLY A 189 1.38 29.59 39.53
CA GLY A 189 0.30 29.61 38.52
C GLY A 189 -0.60 30.84 38.59
N GLY A 190 -0.75 31.47 39.78
CA GLY A 190 -1.52 32.71 39.94
C GLY A 190 -3.05 32.55 39.88
N PHE A 191 -3.55 31.31 39.94
CA PHE A 191 -4.99 31.00 39.88
C PHE A 191 -5.62 30.90 41.27
N LYS A 192 -6.90 31.29 41.37
CA LYS A 192 -7.73 31.10 42.58
C LYS A 192 -8.43 29.75 42.60
N SER A 193 -8.74 29.20 41.43
CA SER A 193 -9.18 27.82 41.21
C SER A 193 -8.74 27.36 39.82
N PHE A 194 -8.53 26.05 39.64
CA PHE A 194 -8.07 25.45 38.39
C PHE A 194 -8.63 24.05 38.20
N ILE A 195 -8.99 23.73 36.96
CA ILE A 195 -9.29 22.38 36.49
C ILE A 195 -8.51 22.12 35.19
N GLY A 196 -7.88 20.96 35.08
CA GLY A 196 -7.11 20.65 33.89
C GLY A 196 -6.86 19.16 33.71
N ARG A 197 -6.55 18.75 32.49
CA ARG A 197 -6.34 17.35 32.14
C ARG A 197 -5.20 17.21 31.15
N ARG A 198 -4.43 16.14 31.35
CA ARG A 198 -3.47 15.63 30.37
C ARG A 198 -4.13 14.51 29.58
N LEU A 199 -3.99 14.56 28.27
CA LEU A 199 -4.40 13.51 27.35
C LEU A 199 -3.18 12.92 26.65
N LEU A 200 -3.14 11.60 26.55
CA LEU A 200 -2.17 10.88 25.74
C LEU A 200 -2.84 10.58 24.40
N THR A 201 -2.34 11.20 23.33
CA THR A 201 -2.74 10.82 21.96
C THR A 201 -1.88 9.65 21.50
N ASP A 202 -2.41 8.79 20.62
CA ASP A 202 -1.75 7.57 20.12
C ASP A 202 -0.34 7.80 19.56
N ALA A 203 -0.04 9.03 19.13
CA ALA A 203 1.20 9.37 18.48
C ALA A 203 2.23 10.06 19.39
N SER A 204 2.30 9.63 20.66
CA SER A 204 3.36 9.98 21.64
C SER A 204 3.52 11.48 21.94
N ARG A 205 2.50 12.32 21.67
CA ARG A 205 2.49 13.74 22.03
C ARG A 205 1.34 14.02 23.02
N PRO A 206 1.63 14.41 24.27
CA PRO A 206 0.58 14.75 25.20
C PRO A 206 -0.07 16.10 24.85
N VAL A 207 -1.39 16.18 25.04
CA VAL A 207 -2.18 17.42 24.96
C VAL A 207 -2.59 17.81 26.37
N TYR A 208 -2.47 19.10 26.69
CA TYR A 208 -2.79 19.65 28.01
C TYR A 208 -3.91 20.66 27.86
N ILE A 209 -5.02 20.48 28.57
CA ILE A 209 -6.17 21.38 28.53
C ILE A 209 -6.44 21.86 29.95
N GLY A 210 -6.67 23.16 30.14
CA GLY A 210 -6.99 23.70 31.45
C GLY A 210 -7.94 24.88 31.39
N MET A 211 -8.73 25.05 32.46
CA MET A 211 -9.56 26.22 32.72
C MET A 211 -9.33 26.69 34.16
N ALA A 212 -9.38 28.00 34.40
CA ALA A 212 -9.06 28.55 35.71
C ALA A 212 -9.84 29.83 36.00
N ALA A 213 -10.12 30.07 37.29
CA ALA A 213 -10.59 31.35 37.79
C ALA A 213 -9.44 32.13 38.41
N ARG A 214 -9.44 33.44 38.19
CA ARG A 214 -8.42 34.38 38.66
C ARG A 214 -9.02 35.44 39.57
N GLU A 215 -10.21 35.94 39.24
CA GLU A 215 -10.79 37.08 39.94
C GLU A 215 -11.57 36.63 41.18
N THR A 216 -12.37 35.58 41.04
CA THR A 216 -13.16 34.99 42.13
C THR A 216 -12.86 33.50 42.23
N PRO A 217 -12.58 32.95 43.44
CA PRO A 217 -12.43 31.51 43.59
C PRO A 217 -13.70 30.78 43.15
N HIS A 218 -13.56 29.77 42.29
CA HIS A 218 -14.66 28.93 41.81
C HIS A 218 -14.57 27.53 42.38
N THR A 219 -15.68 27.00 42.89
CA THR A 219 -15.75 25.60 43.37
C THR A 219 -16.42 24.74 42.31
N TYR A 220 -15.65 23.84 41.67
CA TYR A 220 -16.17 23.06 40.55
C TYR A 220 -17.22 22.04 41.01
N ASN A 221 -18.47 22.18 40.57
CA ASN A 221 -19.53 21.20 40.83
C ASN A 221 -19.47 20.06 39.78
N ALA A 222 -20.36 19.06 39.91
CA ALA A 222 -20.40 17.93 38.99
C ALA A 222 -20.74 18.33 37.54
N GLY A 223 -21.56 19.36 37.35
CA GLY A 223 -21.90 19.90 36.04
C GLY A 223 -20.74 20.64 35.38
N ASP A 224 -19.98 21.43 36.15
CA ASP A 224 -18.76 22.11 35.66
C ASP A 224 -17.74 21.11 35.14
N ILE A 225 -17.54 20.00 35.86
CA ILE A 225 -16.65 18.91 35.42
C ILE A 225 -17.18 18.30 34.12
N GLN A 226 -18.49 18.06 33.99
CA GLN A 226 -19.06 17.50 32.75
C GLN A 226 -18.91 18.45 31.55
N ILE A 227 -19.02 19.76 31.76
CA ILE A 227 -18.78 20.78 30.73
C ILE A 227 -17.30 20.78 30.34
N PHE A 228 -16.39 20.77 31.32
CA PHE A 228 -14.95 20.67 31.08
C PHE A 228 -14.58 19.40 30.31
N GLU A 229 -15.10 18.24 30.71
CA GLU A 229 -14.83 16.98 30.01
C GLU A 229 -15.40 16.99 28.59
N SER A 230 -16.57 17.58 28.36
CA SER A 230 -17.12 17.74 27.02
C SER A 230 -16.27 18.68 26.16
N LEU A 231 -15.74 19.77 26.74
CA LEU A 231 -14.79 20.64 26.07
C LEU A 231 -13.51 19.88 25.69
N VAL A 232 -12.97 19.10 26.62
CA VAL A 232 -11.77 18.28 26.42
C VAL A 232 -11.97 17.32 25.24
N GLU A 233 -13.12 16.63 25.15
CA GLU A 233 -13.48 15.76 24.03
C GLU A 233 -13.51 16.52 22.68
N GLN A 234 -14.16 17.70 22.65
CA GLN A 234 -14.28 18.50 21.42
C GLN A 234 -12.93 19.07 20.98
N LEU A 235 -12.14 19.62 21.89
CA LEU A 235 -10.81 20.18 21.60
C LEU A 235 -9.86 19.08 21.10
N THR A 236 -9.90 17.89 21.69
CA THR A 236 -9.08 16.75 21.25
C THR A 236 -9.38 16.39 19.80
N THR A 237 -10.67 16.29 19.46
CA THR A 237 -11.12 16.00 18.10
C THR A 237 -10.61 17.04 17.10
N VAL A 238 -10.71 18.33 17.43
CA VAL A 238 -10.22 19.43 16.57
C VAL A 238 -8.71 19.34 16.35
N ILE A 239 -7.94 19.08 17.41
CA ILE A 239 -6.48 18.95 17.36
C ILE A 239 -6.06 17.72 16.53
N GLU A 240 -6.77 16.61 16.63
CA GLU A 240 -6.51 15.41 15.84
C GLU A 240 -6.81 15.62 14.36
N ILE A 241 -7.93 16.28 14.03
CA ILE A 241 -8.29 16.61 12.65
C ILE A 241 -7.24 17.54 12.03
N ASP A 242 -6.85 18.61 12.72
CA ASP A 242 -5.84 19.57 12.26
C ASP A 242 -4.51 18.87 11.95
N ARG A 243 -4.10 17.97 12.84
CA ARG A 243 -2.90 17.16 12.65
C ARG A 243 -3.00 16.20 11.47
N LEU A 244 -4.13 15.51 11.30
CA LEU A 244 -4.34 14.61 10.17
C LEU A 244 -4.31 15.39 8.85
N HIS A 245 -4.89 16.59 8.83
CA HIS A 245 -4.79 17.49 7.70
C HIS A 245 -3.34 17.93 7.42
N GLU A 246 -2.57 18.35 8.43
CA GLU A 246 -1.14 18.67 8.27
C GLU A 246 -0.37 17.48 7.66
N GLN A 247 -0.57 16.27 8.20
CA GLN A 247 0.07 15.05 7.69
C GLN A 247 -0.35 14.72 6.26
N GLN A 248 -1.62 14.92 5.92
CA GLN A 248 -2.12 14.72 4.57
C GLN A 248 -1.49 15.73 3.60
N VAL A 249 -1.41 17.00 3.97
CA VAL A 249 -0.79 18.05 3.14
C VAL A 249 0.70 17.75 2.92
N ASP A 250 1.44 17.37 3.97
CA ASP A 250 2.83 16.97 3.86
C ASP A 250 2.99 15.74 2.96
N SER A 251 2.14 14.73 3.12
CA SER A 251 2.16 13.52 2.30
C SER A 251 1.80 13.81 0.84
N GLU A 252 0.87 14.72 0.58
CA GLU A 252 0.50 15.15 -0.76
C GLU A 252 1.64 15.94 -1.42
N SER A 253 2.33 16.79 -0.65
CA SER A 253 3.51 17.51 -1.12
C SER A 253 4.63 16.54 -1.51
N ILE A 254 4.97 15.58 -0.63
CA ILE A 254 5.98 14.56 -0.91
C ILE A 254 5.59 13.71 -2.12
N ARG A 255 4.32 13.32 -2.24
CA ARG A 255 3.81 12.57 -3.40
C ARG A 255 4.02 13.38 -4.69
N ARG A 256 3.71 14.68 -4.66
CA ARG A 256 3.86 15.56 -5.81
C ARG A 256 5.32 15.74 -6.21
N ASP A 257 6.23 15.90 -5.23
CA ASP A 257 7.66 15.97 -5.48
C ASP A 257 8.21 14.67 -6.10
N MET A 258 7.71 13.51 -5.65
CA MET A 258 8.08 12.21 -6.24
C MET A 258 7.52 12.03 -7.67
N GLU A 259 6.33 12.56 -7.96
CA GLU A 259 5.77 12.58 -9.32
C GLU A 259 6.63 13.43 -10.25
N LEU A 260 6.99 14.65 -9.84
CA LEU A 260 7.91 15.50 -10.59
C LEU A 260 9.27 14.83 -10.81
N ALA A 261 9.81 14.15 -9.79
CA ALA A 261 11.06 13.42 -9.90
C ALA A 261 10.98 12.28 -10.93
N SER A 262 9.86 11.55 -10.96
CA SER A 262 9.58 10.48 -11.91
C SER A 262 9.46 11.01 -13.35
N GLU A 263 8.80 12.16 -13.53
CA GLU A 263 8.73 12.86 -14.82
C GLU A 263 10.13 13.26 -15.30
N VAL A 264 10.98 13.80 -14.41
CA VAL A 264 12.37 14.14 -14.74
C VAL A 264 13.17 12.90 -15.10
N GLN A 265 13.06 11.80 -14.35
CA GLN A 265 13.77 10.55 -14.66
C GLN A 265 13.39 10.00 -16.02
N THR A 266 12.08 9.91 -16.27
CA THR A 266 11.56 9.41 -17.54
C THR A 266 11.96 10.31 -18.70
N GLY A 267 11.89 11.63 -18.52
CA GLY A 267 12.29 12.62 -19.53
C GLY A 267 13.80 12.65 -19.82
N MET A 268 14.63 12.10 -18.94
CA MET A 268 16.08 11.98 -19.15
C MET A 268 16.48 10.73 -19.95
N LEU A 269 15.60 9.73 -20.04
CA LEU A 269 15.82 8.54 -20.88
C LEU A 269 15.80 8.91 -22.37
N PRO A 270 16.52 8.17 -23.24
CA PRO A 270 16.51 8.42 -24.67
C PRO A 270 15.09 8.30 -25.26
N LEU A 271 14.59 9.36 -25.91
CA LEU A 271 13.30 9.32 -26.64
C LEU A 271 13.35 8.40 -27.87
N THR A 272 14.52 8.32 -28.50
CA THR A 272 14.80 7.43 -29.63
C THR A 272 16.12 6.72 -29.38
N LEU A 273 16.16 5.43 -29.71
CA LEU A 273 17.36 4.62 -29.58
C LEU A 273 18.11 4.66 -30.92
N PRO A 274 19.33 5.23 -30.98
CA PRO A 274 20.10 5.24 -32.21
C PRO A 274 20.60 3.82 -32.53
N ASN A 275 20.16 3.27 -33.65
CA ASN A 275 20.59 1.96 -34.13
C ASN A 275 21.87 2.09 -34.98
N PRO A 276 22.96 1.36 -34.65
CA PRO A 276 24.08 1.16 -35.57
C PRO A 276 23.68 0.34 -36.80
N ASP A 277 24.49 0.39 -37.85
CA ASP A 277 24.25 -0.37 -39.08
C ASP A 277 24.21 -1.89 -38.80
N GLY A 278 23.11 -2.53 -39.19
CA GLY A 278 22.88 -3.96 -38.97
C GLY A 278 22.60 -4.34 -37.52
N PHE A 279 22.16 -3.40 -36.67
CA PHE A 279 21.72 -3.65 -35.30
C PHE A 279 20.34 -3.06 -35.03
N SER A 280 19.59 -3.70 -34.15
CA SER A 280 18.38 -3.14 -33.53
C SER A 280 18.53 -3.12 -32.01
N ILE A 281 18.10 -2.05 -31.36
CA ILE A 281 18.18 -1.84 -29.91
C ILE A 281 16.79 -1.50 -29.39
N ALA A 282 16.34 -2.25 -28.38
CA ALA A 282 15.14 -1.97 -27.62
C ALA A 282 15.49 -1.88 -26.13
N ALA A 283 14.87 -0.96 -25.40
CA ALA A 283 15.19 -0.73 -23.99
C ALA A 283 13.96 -0.36 -23.17
N MET A 284 13.97 -0.69 -21.88
CA MET A 284 12.98 -0.26 -20.90
C MET A 284 13.57 -0.12 -19.51
N LEU A 285 12.92 0.72 -18.71
CA LEU A 285 13.13 0.87 -17.27
C LEU A 285 11.76 0.88 -16.61
N LYS A 286 11.55 -0.01 -15.64
CA LYS A 286 10.37 -0.06 -14.77
C LYS A 286 10.82 0.03 -13.32
N PRO A 287 10.76 1.22 -12.69
CA PRO A 287 11.13 1.36 -11.30
C PRO A 287 10.19 0.59 -10.36
N ALA A 288 10.72 0.08 -9.24
CA ALA A 288 9.92 -0.52 -8.16
C ALA A 288 9.10 0.50 -7.39
N SER A 289 9.58 1.75 -7.35
CA SER A 289 8.90 2.88 -6.73
C SER A 289 8.57 3.96 -7.75
N LYS A 290 8.27 5.21 -7.34
CA LYS A 290 8.07 6.31 -8.29
C LYS A 290 9.37 6.66 -9.05
N VAL A 291 10.52 6.47 -8.41
CA VAL A 291 11.85 6.69 -8.98
C VAL A 291 12.79 5.56 -8.58
N GLY A 292 13.72 5.22 -9.45
CA GLY A 292 14.64 4.09 -9.28
C GLY A 292 16.12 4.48 -9.25
N GLY A 293 16.96 3.62 -8.66
CA GLY A 293 18.42 3.71 -8.76
C GLY A 293 18.96 3.25 -10.11
N ASP A 294 18.21 2.40 -10.78
CA ASP A 294 18.47 1.93 -12.14
C ASP A 294 18.40 3.04 -13.19
N LEU A 295 19.24 2.91 -14.21
CA LEU A 295 19.19 3.77 -15.40
C LEU A 295 19.79 3.05 -16.61
N TYR A 296 19.25 3.33 -17.79
CA TYR A 296 19.93 3.04 -19.06
C TYR A 296 20.11 4.30 -19.89
N ASP A 297 21.10 4.28 -20.77
CA ASP A 297 21.31 5.34 -21.76
C ASP A 297 21.87 4.75 -23.06
N VAL A 298 21.45 5.32 -24.18
CA VAL A 298 22.00 4.99 -25.50
C VAL A 298 22.43 6.28 -26.17
N TYR A 299 23.73 6.38 -26.47
CA TYR A 299 24.34 7.60 -27.00
C TYR A 299 25.08 7.31 -28.30
N SER A 300 24.74 8.03 -29.37
CA SER A 300 25.50 8.01 -30.62
C SER A 300 26.42 9.23 -30.69
N GLY A 301 27.70 9.00 -30.94
CA GLY A 301 28.71 10.04 -31.08
C GLY A 301 30.07 9.46 -31.46
N ASN A 302 30.92 10.29 -32.08
CA ASN A 302 32.29 9.92 -32.43
C ASN A 302 32.44 8.62 -33.26
N GLY A 303 31.45 8.28 -34.09
CA GLY A 303 31.47 7.09 -34.94
C GLY A 303 31.12 5.79 -34.22
N SER A 304 30.51 5.87 -33.04
CA SER A 304 30.03 4.73 -32.25
C SER A 304 28.70 5.02 -31.58
N VAL A 305 27.94 3.96 -31.30
CA VAL A 305 26.80 3.96 -30.38
C VAL A 305 27.24 3.28 -29.09
N SER A 306 27.15 3.99 -27.98
CA SER A 306 27.39 3.45 -26.65
C SER A 306 26.08 3.11 -25.96
N VAL A 307 26.02 1.93 -25.34
CA VAL A 307 24.86 1.44 -24.57
C VAL A 307 25.29 1.24 -23.14
N MET A 308 24.59 1.86 -22.20
CA MET A 308 24.87 1.79 -20.78
C MET A 308 23.66 1.27 -20.02
N VAL A 309 23.89 0.39 -19.05
CA VAL A 309 22.97 0.09 -17.95
C VAL A 309 23.74 0.26 -16.65
N CYS A 310 23.15 0.93 -15.68
CA CYS A 310 23.72 1.06 -14.35
C CYS A 310 22.67 0.91 -13.26
N ASP A 311 23.15 0.51 -12.08
CA ASP A 311 22.37 0.43 -10.86
C ASP A 311 23.18 1.05 -9.71
N VAL A 312 22.52 1.93 -8.94
CA VAL A 312 23.08 2.63 -7.80
C VAL A 312 22.64 1.94 -6.52
N SER A 313 23.61 1.52 -5.70
CA SER A 313 23.33 0.92 -4.39
C SER A 313 22.35 1.77 -3.54
N GLY A 314 21.35 1.12 -2.96
CA GLY A 314 20.25 1.79 -2.26
C GLY A 314 19.01 1.92 -3.14
N LYS A 315 17.98 2.63 -2.67
CA LYS A 315 16.68 2.72 -3.37
C LYS A 315 16.07 4.11 -3.28
N GLY A 316 15.12 4.38 -4.16
CA GLY A 316 14.31 5.59 -4.17
C GLY A 316 15.08 6.84 -4.60
N PHE A 317 14.60 8.00 -4.15
CA PHE A 317 15.05 9.30 -4.66
C PHE A 317 16.57 9.57 -4.57
N PRO A 318 17.28 9.24 -3.46
CA PRO A 318 18.73 9.44 -3.41
C PRO A 318 19.51 8.61 -4.44
N ALA A 319 19.06 7.39 -4.73
CA ALA A 319 19.70 6.53 -5.74
C ALA A 319 19.46 7.07 -7.16
N ALA A 320 18.23 7.54 -7.42
CA ALA A 320 17.87 8.18 -8.70
C ALA A 320 18.70 9.44 -9.00
N LEU A 321 18.98 10.28 -7.99
CA LEU A 321 19.83 11.46 -8.18
C LEU A 321 21.26 11.09 -8.60
N LEU A 322 21.83 10.08 -7.94
CA LEU A 322 23.18 9.60 -8.25
C LEU A 322 23.25 8.94 -9.62
N SER A 323 22.20 8.25 -10.07
CA SER A 323 22.19 7.61 -11.40
C SER A 323 22.27 8.65 -12.52
N PHE A 324 21.65 9.83 -12.36
CA PHE A 324 21.82 10.95 -13.29
C PHE A 324 23.23 11.52 -13.27
N GLU A 325 23.85 11.63 -12.11
CA GLU A 325 25.22 12.10 -11.98
C GLU A 325 26.19 11.15 -12.69
N VAL A 326 26.02 9.84 -12.49
CA VAL A 326 26.77 8.79 -13.18
C VAL A 326 26.62 8.90 -14.68
N ARG A 327 25.37 9.06 -15.15
CA ARG A 327 25.09 9.27 -16.58
C ARG A 327 25.80 10.50 -17.11
N ALA A 328 25.72 11.63 -16.41
CA ALA A 328 26.37 12.87 -16.84
C ALA A 328 27.90 12.70 -16.90
N ALA A 329 28.50 12.08 -15.87
CA ALA A 329 29.92 11.79 -15.81
C ALA A 329 30.36 10.90 -16.98
N ILE A 330 29.65 9.80 -17.26
CA ILE A 330 29.93 8.90 -18.39
C ILE A 330 29.76 9.63 -19.73
N ARG A 331 28.65 10.34 -19.92
CA ARG A 331 28.39 11.08 -21.17
C ARG A 331 29.44 12.12 -21.49
N SER A 332 29.96 12.81 -20.46
CA SER A 332 31.02 13.81 -20.64
C SER A 332 32.29 13.23 -21.27
N GLN A 333 32.54 11.92 -21.10
CA GLN A 333 33.72 11.25 -21.63
C GLN A 333 33.57 10.86 -23.11
N PHE A 334 32.35 10.72 -23.62
CA PHE A 334 32.14 10.25 -25.00
C PHE A 334 32.75 11.18 -26.05
N HIS A 335 32.92 12.47 -25.76
CA HIS A 335 33.61 13.39 -26.67
C HIS A 335 35.12 13.11 -26.82
N SER A 336 35.75 12.49 -25.83
CA SER A 336 37.20 12.35 -25.73
C SER A 336 37.70 10.90 -25.79
N ALA A 337 36.81 9.91 -25.60
CA ALA A 337 37.13 8.50 -25.69
C ALA A 337 35.94 7.68 -26.21
N ASN A 338 36.22 6.67 -27.05
CA ASN A 338 35.24 5.68 -27.51
C ASN A 338 35.44 4.31 -26.82
N HIS A 339 36.39 4.20 -25.90
CA HIS A 339 36.80 2.93 -25.31
C HIS A 339 36.15 2.78 -23.92
N PRO A 340 35.24 1.81 -23.71
CA PRO A 340 34.38 1.77 -22.52
C PRO A 340 35.18 1.73 -21.22
N GLY A 341 36.30 1.01 -21.18
CA GLY A 341 37.17 0.99 -20.00
C GLY A 341 37.86 2.34 -19.70
N VAL A 342 38.17 3.16 -20.69
CA VAL A 342 38.71 4.52 -20.42
C VAL A 342 37.62 5.39 -19.82
N ILE A 343 36.42 5.33 -20.39
CA ILE A 343 35.25 6.08 -19.93
C ILE A 343 34.92 5.74 -18.48
N LEU A 344 34.84 4.44 -18.14
CA LEU A 344 34.55 4.00 -16.77
C LEU A 344 35.64 4.43 -15.77
N ARG A 345 36.91 4.38 -16.15
CA ARG A 345 38.00 4.87 -15.27
C ARG A 345 37.89 6.35 -15.00
N ASN A 346 37.67 7.15 -16.03
CA ASN A 346 37.55 8.60 -15.89
C ASN A 346 36.30 8.97 -15.07
N ALA A 347 35.18 8.30 -15.33
CA ALA A 347 33.95 8.48 -14.56
C ALA A 347 34.14 8.08 -13.08
N ASN A 348 34.82 6.96 -12.79
CA ASN A 348 35.15 6.59 -11.41
C ASN A 348 35.99 7.68 -10.73
N GLN A 349 37.01 8.20 -11.43
CA GLN A 349 37.89 9.21 -10.87
C GLN A 349 37.14 10.51 -10.52
N SER A 350 36.17 10.91 -11.35
CA SER A 350 35.34 12.09 -11.06
C SER A 350 34.33 11.86 -9.93
N LEU A 351 33.78 10.65 -9.81
CA LEU A 351 32.69 10.35 -8.88
C LEU A 351 33.17 9.81 -7.52
N TYR A 352 34.43 9.34 -7.41
CA TYR A 352 34.90 8.55 -6.28
C TYR A 352 34.74 9.25 -4.93
N GLU A 353 35.18 10.51 -4.80
CA GLU A 353 35.11 11.22 -3.52
C GLU A 353 33.67 11.42 -3.05
N ASP A 354 32.76 11.71 -3.99
CA ASP A 354 31.34 11.93 -3.69
C ASP A 354 30.64 10.63 -3.32
N LEU A 355 30.85 9.56 -4.10
CA LEU A 355 30.31 8.22 -3.82
C LEU A 355 30.78 7.69 -2.46
N VAL A 356 32.06 7.86 -2.10
CA VAL A 356 32.58 7.48 -0.78
C VAL A 356 31.94 8.30 0.32
N ARG A 357 31.77 9.63 0.13
CA ARG A 357 31.16 10.53 1.12
C ARG A 357 29.72 10.15 1.46
N VAL A 358 28.94 9.72 0.45
CA VAL A 358 27.55 9.27 0.66
C VAL A 358 27.43 7.78 0.96
N ASN A 359 28.55 7.07 1.08
CA ASN A 359 28.63 5.62 1.29
C ASN A 359 27.79 4.85 0.25
N ARG A 360 28.10 5.08 -1.03
CA ARG A 360 27.44 4.48 -2.19
C ARG A 360 28.47 3.98 -3.18
N PHE A 361 28.07 2.98 -3.96
CA PHE A 361 28.76 2.52 -5.16
C PHE A 361 27.75 2.34 -6.29
N VAL A 362 28.25 2.23 -7.51
CA VAL A 362 27.43 2.11 -8.71
C VAL A 362 27.97 0.99 -9.58
N THR A 363 27.10 0.09 -9.98
CA THR A 363 27.42 -0.96 -10.94
C THR A 363 27.10 -0.45 -12.35
N VAL A 364 27.96 -0.73 -13.34
CA VAL A 364 27.75 -0.25 -14.72
C VAL A 364 28.19 -1.30 -15.73
N THR A 365 27.34 -1.62 -16.71
CA THR A 365 27.77 -2.25 -17.96
C THR A 365 27.75 -1.20 -19.07
N LEU A 366 28.89 -1.04 -19.77
CA LEU A 366 29.04 -0.10 -20.88
C LEU A 366 29.53 -0.84 -22.13
N LEU A 367 28.73 -0.82 -23.19
CA LEU A 367 29.09 -1.30 -24.52
C LEU A 367 29.38 -0.12 -25.44
N SER A 368 30.25 -0.36 -26.42
CA SER A 368 30.47 0.51 -27.56
C SER A 368 30.41 -0.31 -28.83
N ILE A 369 29.50 0.08 -29.73
CA ILE A 369 29.31 -0.50 -31.06
C ILE A 369 29.75 0.54 -32.08
N ARG A 370 30.65 0.20 -33.00
CA ARG A 370 30.98 1.12 -34.11
C ARG A 370 29.73 1.38 -34.96
N GLN A 371 29.60 2.60 -35.50
CA GLN A 371 28.41 3.00 -36.28
C GLN A 371 28.18 2.08 -37.50
N ASP A 372 29.26 1.61 -38.11
CA ASP A 372 29.29 0.65 -39.22
C ASP A 372 29.01 -0.82 -38.79
N GLY A 373 28.81 -1.06 -37.50
CA GLY A 373 28.55 -2.36 -36.91
C GLY A 373 29.72 -3.35 -36.95
N SER A 374 30.94 -2.89 -37.29
CA SER A 374 32.12 -3.75 -37.50
C SER A 374 32.82 -4.21 -36.22
N SER A 375 32.54 -3.57 -35.09
CA SER A 375 33.16 -3.91 -33.82
C SER A 375 32.22 -3.59 -32.67
N VAL A 376 32.10 -4.56 -31.76
CA VAL A 376 31.35 -4.46 -30.52
C VAL A 376 32.32 -4.79 -29.38
N VAL A 377 32.42 -3.89 -28.40
CA VAL A 377 33.28 -4.08 -27.23
C VAL A 377 32.53 -3.67 -25.97
N TYR A 378 32.87 -4.27 -24.83
CA TYR A 378 32.25 -3.93 -23.56
C TYR A 378 33.25 -3.80 -22.42
N SER A 379 32.82 -3.13 -21.36
CA SER A 379 33.42 -3.17 -20.03
C SER A 379 32.29 -3.20 -19.01
N ASN A 380 32.37 -4.14 -18.08
CA ASN A 380 31.42 -4.30 -16.98
C ASN A 380 32.14 -4.00 -15.66
N ALA A 381 31.62 -3.02 -14.90
CA ALA A 381 32.04 -2.59 -13.58
C ALA A 381 31.07 -3.11 -12.51
N GLY A 382 31.21 -4.39 -12.17
CA GLY A 382 30.44 -5.09 -11.14
C GLY A 382 28.93 -5.17 -11.34
N HIS A 383 28.40 -4.91 -12.54
CA HIS A 383 26.98 -5.09 -12.87
C HIS A 383 26.69 -6.55 -13.22
N PRO A 384 25.43 -7.04 -13.13
CA PRO A 384 25.10 -8.39 -13.57
C PRO A 384 25.65 -8.72 -14.95
N SER A 385 26.15 -9.95 -15.11
CA SER A 385 26.77 -10.41 -16.36
C SER A 385 25.75 -10.37 -17.49
N ALA A 386 26.03 -9.60 -18.54
CA ALA A 386 25.13 -9.52 -19.69
C ALA A 386 25.07 -10.89 -20.40
N LEU A 387 23.91 -11.25 -20.94
CA LEU A 387 23.74 -12.51 -21.65
C LEU A 387 23.94 -12.30 -23.15
N HIS A 388 24.78 -13.14 -23.76
CA HIS A 388 24.96 -13.21 -25.21
C HIS A 388 24.39 -14.51 -25.73
N TYR A 389 23.23 -14.44 -26.37
CA TYR A 389 22.73 -15.52 -27.19
C TYR A 389 23.48 -15.54 -28.52
N ARG A 390 24.20 -16.63 -28.77
CA ARG A 390 24.89 -16.90 -30.02
C ARG A 390 24.03 -17.80 -30.90
N ALA A 391 23.64 -17.30 -32.06
CA ALA A 391 22.76 -18.00 -32.97
C ALA A 391 23.43 -19.21 -33.66
N SER A 392 24.74 -19.18 -33.86
CA SER A 392 25.48 -20.22 -34.59
C SER A 392 25.44 -21.60 -33.91
N ASP A 393 25.41 -21.63 -32.58
CA ASP A 393 25.44 -22.85 -31.76
C ASP A 393 24.35 -22.89 -30.67
N HIS A 394 23.44 -21.91 -30.68
CA HIS A 394 22.34 -21.77 -29.72
C HIS A 394 22.81 -21.76 -28.26
N GLN A 395 23.93 -21.09 -27.97
CA GLN A 395 24.47 -20.95 -26.62
C GLN A 395 24.10 -19.61 -25.98
N ILE A 396 23.95 -19.65 -24.66
CA ILE A 396 23.92 -18.45 -23.82
C ILE A 396 25.29 -18.30 -23.16
N LEU A 397 26.00 -17.24 -23.52
CA LEU A 397 27.30 -16.88 -22.94
C LEU A 397 27.11 -15.75 -21.93
N HIS A 398 27.94 -15.75 -20.91
CA HIS A 398 27.93 -14.72 -19.87
C HIS A 398 29.09 -13.75 -20.09
N LEU A 399 28.76 -12.48 -20.25
CA LEU A 399 29.73 -11.39 -20.38
C LEU A 399 30.07 -10.89 -18.97
N GLU A 400 31.07 -11.53 -18.39
CA GLU A 400 31.46 -11.36 -16.99
C GLU A 400 32.00 -9.96 -16.67
N SER A 401 32.01 -9.65 -15.38
CA SER A 401 32.58 -8.41 -14.89
C SER A 401 34.06 -8.28 -15.20
N THR A 402 34.46 -7.09 -15.65
CA THR A 402 35.84 -6.77 -16.07
C THR A 402 36.58 -5.88 -15.07
N THR A 403 35.86 -5.30 -14.11
CA THR A 403 36.38 -4.41 -13.07
C THR A 403 35.40 -4.30 -11.89
N PHE A 404 35.84 -3.70 -10.79
CA PHE A 404 34.99 -3.41 -9.64
C PHE A 404 33.95 -2.31 -9.93
N PRO A 405 32.83 -2.29 -9.18
CA PRO A 405 31.88 -1.17 -9.20
C PRO A 405 32.55 0.18 -8.96
N LEU A 406 31.98 1.23 -9.53
CA LEU A 406 32.45 2.60 -9.35
C LEU A 406 32.23 3.02 -7.88
N GLY A 407 33.20 3.75 -7.31
CA GLY A 407 33.15 4.21 -5.91
C GLY A 407 33.74 3.24 -4.88
N ILE A 408 34.07 1.99 -5.25
CA ILE A 408 34.69 1.03 -4.32
C ILE A 408 36.19 1.31 -4.11
N PHE A 409 36.92 1.55 -5.21
CA PHE A 409 38.34 1.86 -5.18
C PHE A 409 38.62 3.15 -5.95
N ALA A 410 39.54 3.98 -5.44
CA ALA A 410 39.92 5.25 -6.07
C ALA A 410 40.44 5.05 -7.50
N ASN A 411 41.22 3.99 -7.69
CA ASN A 411 41.79 3.60 -8.97
C ASN A 411 41.26 2.22 -9.35
N ILE A 412 40.60 2.14 -10.50
CA ILE A 412 40.09 0.88 -11.06
C ILE A 412 40.79 0.56 -12.39
N SER A 413 41.04 -0.72 -12.66
CA SER A 413 41.47 -1.19 -13.97
C SER A 413 40.25 -1.69 -14.73
N ALA A 414 39.70 -0.87 -15.63
CA ALA A 414 38.61 -1.31 -16.50
C ALA A 414 39.14 -1.93 -17.79
N ALA A 415 39.20 -3.26 -17.83
CA ALA A 415 39.54 -4.01 -19.02
C ALA A 415 38.37 -3.94 -20.04
N VAL A 416 38.71 -4.07 -21.32
CA VAL A 416 37.72 -4.09 -22.40
C VAL A 416 37.84 -5.39 -23.14
N GLN A 417 36.69 -6.00 -23.40
CA GLN A 417 36.58 -7.29 -24.05
C GLN A 417 35.78 -7.12 -25.36
N PRO A 418 36.25 -7.70 -26.47
CA PRO A 418 35.48 -7.74 -27.72
C PRO A 418 34.30 -8.71 -27.58
N ILE A 419 33.27 -8.46 -28.38
CA ILE A 419 32.12 -9.36 -28.56
C ILE A 419 32.01 -9.63 -30.05
N ASP A 420 32.23 -10.89 -30.42
CA ASP A 420 32.03 -11.35 -31.80
C ASP A 420 30.54 -11.64 -31.98
N MET A 421 29.83 -10.70 -32.61
CA MET A 421 28.40 -10.81 -32.90
C MET A 421 28.15 -11.16 -34.36
N GLU A 422 27.45 -12.26 -34.58
CA GLU A 422 26.98 -12.70 -35.90
C GLU A 422 25.50 -12.38 -36.10
N ALA A 423 25.03 -12.43 -37.35
CA ALA A 423 23.63 -12.20 -37.67
C ALA A 423 22.71 -13.18 -36.90
N GLY A 424 21.71 -12.64 -36.21
CA GLY A 424 20.81 -13.40 -35.34
C GLY A 424 21.21 -13.41 -33.87
N ASP A 425 22.43 -12.98 -33.52
CA ASP A 425 22.87 -12.89 -32.13
C ASP A 425 22.09 -11.81 -31.36
N VAL A 426 21.90 -12.07 -30.07
CA VAL A 426 21.22 -11.16 -29.14
C VAL A 426 22.09 -10.94 -27.91
N LEU A 427 22.31 -9.67 -27.56
CA LEU A 427 22.83 -9.27 -26.25
C LEU A 427 21.69 -8.75 -25.38
N LEU A 428 21.65 -9.21 -24.15
CA LEU A 428 20.72 -8.78 -23.11
C LEU A 428 21.50 -8.18 -21.95
N LEU A 429 21.35 -6.88 -21.76
CA LEU A 429 21.74 -6.20 -20.53
C LEU A 429 20.51 -6.06 -19.65
N TYR A 430 20.68 -6.26 -18.34
CA TYR A 430 19.58 -6.24 -17.41
C TYR A 430 20.08 -5.92 -15.99
N SER A 431 19.18 -5.40 -15.17
CA SER A 431 19.36 -5.34 -13.71
C SER A 431 18.76 -6.58 -13.03
N ASP A 432 19.15 -6.80 -11.78
CA ASP A 432 18.71 -7.94 -10.96
C ASP A 432 17.19 -8.04 -10.81
N GLY A 433 16.45 -6.92 -10.89
CA GLY A 433 14.98 -6.91 -10.89
C GLY A 433 14.32 -7.74 -12.01
N LEU A 434 15.04 -8.07 -13.09
CA LEU A 434 14.57 -9.04 -14.10
C LEU A 434 14.69 -10.49 -13.60
N THR A 435 15.78 -10.84 -12.91
CA THR A 435 16.10 -12.23 -12.55
C THR A 435 15.63 -12.63 -11.17
N GLU A 436 15.53 -11.68 -10.25
CA GLU A 436 15.19 -11.90 -8.84
C GLU A 436 13.67 -11.77 -8.56
N VAL A 437 12.85 -11.78 -9.61
CA VAL A 437 11.39 -11.83 -9.46
C VAL A 437 10.95 -13.20 -8.95
N GLU A 438 10.19 -13.22 -7.86
CA GLU A 438 9.64 -14.44 -7.25
C GLU A 438 8.22 -14.72 -7.74
N ASP A 439 7.90 -16.01 -7.88
CA ASP A 439 6.50 -16.46 -8.03
C ASP A 439 5.80 -16.62 -6.67
N TYR A 440 4.51 -17.02 -6.70
CA TYR A 440 3.72 -17.28 -5.49
C TYR A 440 4.27 -18.40 -4.59
N LYS A 441 5.24 -19.20 -5.05
CA LYS A 441 5.95 -20.24 -4.30
C LYS A 441 7.34 -19.77 -3.82
N GLY A 442 7.71 -18.51 -4.06
CA GLY A 442 9.01 -17.95 -3.71
C GLY A 442 10.15 -18.41 -4.64
N ARG A 443 9.84 -18.87 -5.86
CA ARG A 443 10.85 -19.32 -6.83
C ARG A 443 11.23 -18.17 -7.75
N LEU A 444 12.53 -17.90 -7.86
CA LEU A 444 13.05 -16.88 -8.76
C LEU A 444 12.91 -17.30 -10.23
N LEU A 445 12.66 -16.34 -11.13
CA LEU A 445 12.74 -16.57 -12.57
C LEU A 445 14.16 -16.99 -12.99
N GLY A 446 15.16 -16.30 -12.44
CA GLY A 446 16.58 -16.65 -12.52
C GLY A 446 17.20 -16.64 -13.92
N LEU A 447 18.53 -16.75 -13.98
CA LEU A 447 19.27 -16.73 -15.25
C LEU A 447 18.93 -17.91 -16.16
N GLY A 448 18.63 -19.07 -15.59
CA GLY A 448 18.21 -20.25 -16.37
C GLY A 448 16.89 -20.01 -17.10
N GLY A 449 15.91 -19.38 -16.44
CA GLY A 449 14.64 -19.02 -17.04
C GLY A 449 14.80 -17.99 -18.15
N ILE A 450 15.57 -16.93 -17.92
CA ILE A 450 15.86 -15.89 -18.92
C ILE A 450 16.62 -16.46 -20.13
N GLY A 451 17.67 -17.26 -19.88
CA GLY A 451 18.44 -17.90 -20.95
C GLY A 451 17.55 -18.75 -21.86
N GLN A 452 16.61 -19.51 -21.28
CA GLN A 452 15.66 -20.29 -22.07
C GLN A 452 14.67 -19.44 -22.87
N LEU A 453 14.21 -18.32 -22.31
CA LEU A 453 13.37 -17.39 -23.06
C LEU A 453 14.12 -16.85 -24.27
N LEU A 454 15.40 -16.49 -24.14
CA LEU A 454 16.21 -16.03 -25.27
C LEU A 454 16.35 -17.12 -26.36
N LEU A 455 16.49 -18.39 -25.97
CA LEU A 455 16.49 -19.51 -26.92
C LEU A 455 15.19 -19.60 -27.73
N THR A 456 14.04 -19.29 -27.13
CA THR A 456 12.74 -19.31 -27.81
C THR A 456 12.48 -18.04 -28.63
N LEU A 457 12.88 -16.87 -28.12
CA LEU A 457 12.49 -15.56 -28.65
C LEU A 457 13.45 -15.03 -29.74
N ASN A 458 14.53 -15.74 -30.03
CA ASN A 458 15.62 -15.27 -30.91
C ASN A 458 15.17 -14.85 -32.32
N SER A 459 14.06 -15.38 -32.85
CA SER A 459 13.55 -15.00 -34.17
C SER A 459 12.80 -13.65 -34.17
N LEU A 460 12.38 -13.14 -33.00
CA LEU A 460 11.65 -11.87 -32.88
C LEU A 460 12.56 -10.64 -33.02
N PRO A 461 12.02 -9.48 -33.46
CA PRO A 461 12.75 -8.21 -33.38
C PRO A 461 13.11 -7.87 -31.93
N ALA A 462 14.08 -6.95 -31.73
CA ALA A 462 14.57 -6.59 -30.39
C ALA A 462 13.44 -6.12 -29.47
N GLU A 463 12.50 -5.33 -30.00
CA GLU A 463 11.29 -4.87 -29.32
C GLU A 463 10.39 -6.05 -28.92
N GLY A 464 10.21 -7.04 -29.81
CA GLY A 464 9.41 -8.22 -29.50
C GLY A 464 10.03 -9.11 -28.42
N ILE A 465 11.36 -9.22 -28.39
CA ILE A 465 12.08 -9.90 -27.29
C ILE A 465 11.84 -9.16 -25.98
N LEU A 466 12.00 -7.83 -25.97
CA LEU A 466 11.79 -6.97 -24.82
C LEU A 466 10.37 -7.10 -24.25
N GLU A 467 9.35 -6.96 -25.10
CA GLU A 467 7.94 -7.08 -24.72
C GLU A 467 7.63 -8.45 -24.11
N ARG A 468 8.23 -9.52 -24.64
CA ARG A 468 8.02 -10.87 -24.10
C ARG A 468 8.74 -11.12 -22.79
N LEU A 469 9.94 -10.60 -22.61
CA LEU A 469 10.62 -10.65 -21.31
C LEU A 469 9.78 -9.93 -20.24
N GLN A 470 9.22 -8.76 -20.55
CA GLN A 470 8.32 -8.04 -19.65
C GLN A 470 7.04 -8.82 -19.35
N ALA A 471 6.40 -9.40 -20.37
CA ALA A 471 5.17 -10.16 -20.19
C ALA A 471 5.40 -11.40 -19.30
N VAL A 472 6.49 -12.14 -19.52
CA VAL A 472 6.83 -13.32 -18.71
C VAL A 472 7.20 -12.91 -17.29
N HIS A 473 7.96 -11.83 -17.11
CA HIS A 473 8.26 -11.26 -15.79
C HIS A 473 6.97 -10.94 -15.01
N GLY A 474 6.03 -10.21 -15.63
CA GLY A 474 4.75 -9.86 -15.00
C GLY A 474 3.86 -11.08 -14.69
N GLN A 475 3.86 -12.09 -15.56
CA GLN A 475 3.16 -13.35 -15.32
C GLN A 475 3.77 -14.12 -14.14
N HIS A 476 5.11 -14.14 -14.04
CA HIS A 476 5.83 -14.79 -12.94
C HIS A 476 5.58 -14.07 -11.61
N GLN A 477 5.60 -12.74 -11.64
CA GLN A 477 5.34 -11.87 -10.49
C GLN A 477 3.90 -12.01 -9.92
N GLY A 478 2.89 -12.14 -10.78
CA GLY A 478 1.48 -12.16 -10.34
C GLY A 478 1.04 -10.84 -9.66
N GLU A 479 0.29 -10.94 -8.56
CA GLU A 479 -0.23 -9.77 -7.82
C GLU A 479 0.75 -9.24 -6.74
N TYR A 480 1.96 -9.80 -6.64
CA TYR A 480 2.93 -9.39 -5.63
C TYR A 480 3.61 -8.06 -5.98
N ALA A 481 4.01 -7.30 -4.95
CA ALA A 481 4.68 -6.02 -5.14
C ALA A 481 6.05 -6.18 -5.81
N VAL A 482 6.42 -5.21 -6.66
CA VAL A 482 7.76 -5.17 -7.27
C VAL A 482 8.80 -4.93 -6.18
N SER A 483 9.79 -5.82 -6.08
CA SER A 483 10.85 -5.77 -5.05
C SER A 483 12.03 -4.87 -5.45
N ASP A 484 12.36 -4.80 -6.75
CA ASP A 484 13.46 -4.00 -7.28
C ASP A 484 13.19 -3.37 -8.64
N ASP A 485 13.99 -2.36 -8.97
CA ASP A 485 13.93 -1.73 -10.28
C ASP A 485 14.28 -2.74 -11.38
N MET A 486 13.56 -2.69 -12.50
CA MET A 486 13.80 -3.59 -13.63
C MET A 486 14.21 -2.80 -14.86
N THR A 487 15.45 -3.00 -15.28
CA THR A 487 16.00 -2.45 -16.52
C THR A 487 16.30 -3.58 -17.49
N ILE A 488 15.93 -3.40 -18.75
CA ILE A 488 16.19 -4.37 -19.81
C ILE A 488 16.64 -3.61 -21.05
N VAL A 489 17.78 -4.00 -21.63
CA VAL A 489 18.24 -3.53 -22.94
C VAL A 489 18.57 -4.73 -23.81
N VAL A 490 17.88 -4.86 -24.94
CA VAL A 490 18.06 -5.89 -25.94
C VAL A 490 18.78 -5.28 -27.13
N ILE A 491 19.90 -5.89 -27.55
CA ILE A 491 20.65 -5.50 -28.74
C ILE A 491 20.71 -6.71 -29.66
N LYS A 492 20.11 -6.62 -30.84
CA LYS A 492 20.08 -7.72 -31.82
C LYS A 492 20.93 -7.38 -33.04
N LYS A 493 21.81 -8.30 -33.46
CA LYS A 493 22.48 -8.21 -34.76
C LYS A 493 21.54 -8.71 -35.85
N LEU A 494 21.21 -7.84 -36.79
CA LEU A 494 20.27 -8.15 -37.87
C LEU A 494 20.97 -8.93 -39.00
N PRO A 495 20.28 -9.88 -39.65
CA PRO A 495 20.73 -10.41 -40.94
C PRO A 495 20.65 -9.34 -42.04
N GLU A 496 21.34 -9.53 -43.16
CA GLU A 496 21.37 -8.55 -44.28
C GLU A 496 19.97 -8.18 -44.81
N ASN A 497 19.05 -9.15 -44.82
CA ASN A 497 17.64 -8.95 -45.16
C ASN A 497 16.77 -9.50 -44.02
N PRO A 498 16.48 -8.69 -42.98
CA PRO A 498 15.62 -9.13 -41.90
C PRO A 498 14.21 -9.34 -42.45
N VAL A 499 13.69 -10.56 -42.26
CA VAL A 499 12.28 -10.86 -42.44
C VAL A 499 11.69 -10.92 -41.05
N GLU A 500 10.80 -9.99 -40.74
CA GLU A 500 10.12 -9.94 -39.44
C GLU A 500 8.78 -10.67 -39.54
N PRO A 501 8.32 -11.29 -38.44
CA PRO A 501 7.00 -11.89 -38.41
C PRO A 501 5.91 -10.81 -38.37
N ASP A 502 4.85 -10.99 -39.15
CA ASP A 502 3.67 -10.13 -39.18
C ASP A 502 2.91 -10.17 -37.84
N ILE A 503 2.88 -11.34 -37.21
CA ILE A 503 2.25 -11.57 -35.90
C ILE A 503 2.94 -12.74 -35.20
N TYR A 504 3.04 -12.65 -33.88
CA TYR A 504 3.62 -13.71 -33.07
C TYR A 504 2.94 -13.86 -31.70
N LEU A 505 2.91 -15.08 -31.18
CA LEU A 505 2.37 -15.41 -29.86
C LEU A 505 3.33 -16.32 -29.10
N HIS A 506 3.83 -15.82 -27.96
CA HIS A 506 4.54 -16.63 -26.99
C HIS A 506 3.55 -17.22 -25.98
N TRP A 507 3.76 -18.48 -25.61
CA TRP A 507 2.97 -19.21 -24.62
C TRP A 507 3.89 -20.06 -23.75
N ARG A 508 3.45 -20.35 -22.53
CA ARG A 508 4.17 -21.20 -21.58
C ARG A 508 3.18 -22.12 -20.89
N ILE A 509 3.56 -23.39 -20.75
CA ILE A 509 2.83 -24.37 -19.94
C ILE A 509 3.78 -25.01 -18.93
N GLU A 510 3.30 -25.24 -17.72
CA GLU A 510 3.99 -26.05 -16.73
C GLU A 510 3.81 -27.54 -17.06
N GLY A 511 4.66 -28.39 -16.49
CA GLY A 511 4.72 -29.84 -16.67
C GLY A 511 3.56 -30.59 -16.02
N ASP A 512 2.33 -30.20 -16.35
CA ASP A 512 1.08 -30.84 -15.99
C ASP A 512 0.28 -31.18 -17.26
N LEU A 513 -0.03 -32.46 -17.44
CA LEU A 513 -0.81 -32.95 -18.59
C LEU A 513 -2.19 -32.29 -18.71
N SER A 514 -2.75 -31.77 -17.60
CA SER A 514 -4.01 -31.02 -17.62
C SER A 514 -3.92 -29.72 -18.43
N GLN A 515 -2.71 -29.16 -18.58
CA GLN A 515 -2.45 -27.90 -19.31
C GLN A 515 -2.29 -28.10 -20.82
N LEU A 516 -2.33 -29.33 -21.34
CA LEU A 516 -2.27 -29.57 -22.79
C LEU A 516 -3.44 -28.90 -23.54
N ALA A 517 -4.61 -28.79 -22.92
CA ALA A 517 -5.74 -28.06 -23.48
C ALA A 517 -5.39 -26.59 -23.77
N SER A 518 -4.56 -25.98 -22.90
CA SER A 518 -4.13 -24.58 -23.06
C SER A 518 -3.24 -24.36 -24.29
N VAL A 519 -2.51 -25.37 -24.76
CA VAL A 519 -1.73 -25.28 -26.02
C VAL A 519 -2.69 -25.16 -27.21
N SER A 520 -3.70 -26.02 -27.26
CA SER A 520 -4.75 -25.97 -28.29
C SER A 520 -5.51 -24.63 -28.25
N ASP A 521 -5.87 -24.14 -27.06
CA ASP A 521 -6.52 -22.84 -26.90
C ASP A 521 -5.61 -21.70 -27.39
N SER A 522 -4.31 -21.76 -27.10
CA SER A 522 -3.36 -20.72 -27.49
C SER A 522 -3.18 -20.59 -29.00
N ILE A 523 -3.11 -21.70 -29.73
CA ILE A 523 -2.96 -21.65 -31.20
C ILE A 523 -4.29 -21.27 -31.87
N GLN A 524 -5.43 -21.66 -31.30
CA GLN A 524 -6.74 -21.17 -31.77
C GLN A 524 -6.88 -19.66 -31.54
N HIS A 525 -6.43 -19.16 -30.39
CA HIS A 525 -6.38 -17.72 -30.11
C HIS A 525 -5.44 -16.99 -31.07
N PHE A 526 -4.27 -17.57 -31.37
CA PHE A 526 -3.37 -17.04 -32.39
C PHE A 526 -4.06 -16.92 -33.74
N ALA A 527 -4.77 -17.97 -34.18
CA ALA A 527 -5.51 -17.98 -35.43
C ALA A 527 -6.65 -16.96 -35.51
N ALA A 528 -7.38 -16.77 -34.41
CA ALA A 528 -8.46 -15.79 -34.35
C ALA A 528 -7.96 -14.35 -34.59
N ASN A 529 -6.71 -14.07 -34.23
CA ASN A 529 -6.07 -12.77 -34.38
C ASN A 529 -5.28 -12.62 -35.70
N LEU A 530 -5.28 -13.63 -36.58
CA LEU A 530 -4.69 -13.50 -37.89
C LEU A 530 -5.50 -12.51 -38.74
N ALA A 531 -4.81 -11.48 -39.26
CA ALA A 531 -5.36 -10.58 -40.28
C ALA A 531 -5.52 -11.26 -41.66
N VAL A 532 -5.12 -12.53 -41.75
CA VAL A 532 -5.03 -13.32 -42.97
C VAL A 532 -6.08 -14.43 -42.95
N GLU A 533 -6.81 -14.60 -44.04
CA GLU A 533 -7.74 -15.72 -44.18
C GLU A 533 -6.94 -16.97 -44.60
N VAL A 534 -6.76 -17.89 -43.65
CA VAL A 534 -6.04 -19.16 -43.86
C VAL A 534 -7.07 -20.26 -44.05
N ASP A 535 -6.78 -21.21 -44.94
CA ASP A 535 -7.62 -22.40 -45.13
C ASP A 535 -7.77 -23.17 -43.81
N GLN A 536 -9.01 -23.52 -43.47
CA GLN A 536 -9.32 -24.13 -42.17
C GLN A 536 -8.66 -25.50 -42.03
N VAL A 537 -8.55 -26.27 -43.12
CA VAL A 537 -7.91 -27.60 -43.10
C VAL A 537 -6.42 -27.44 -42.84
N TRP A 538 -5.74 -26.53 -43.54
CA TRP A 538 -4.33 -26.23 -43.28
C TRP A 538 -4.07 -25.84 -41.82
N PHE A 539 -4.95 -25.04 -41.22
CA PHE A 539 -4.80 -24.63 -39.83
C PHE A 539 -5.02 -25.81 -38.86
N GLU A 540 -6.05 -26.63 -39.08
CA GLU A 540 -6.30 -27.83 -38.26
C GLU A 540 -5.14 -28.82 -38.33
N GLU A 541 -4.47 -28.96 -39.48
CA GLU A 541 -3.24 -29.75 -39.62
C GLU A 541 -2.11 -29.19 -38.73
N VAL A 542 -1.83 -27.88 -38.82
CA VAL A 542 -0.78 -27.24 -38.00
C VAL A 542 -1.10 -27.36 -36.51
N HIS A 543 -2.36 -27.10 -36.12
CA HIS A 543 -2.84 -27.29 -34.75
C HIS A 543 -2.59 -28.72 -34.27
N LEU A 544 -2.94 -29.73 -35.07
CA LEU A 544 -2.71 -31.14 -34.73
C LEU A 544 -1.22 -31.44 -34.54
N ALA A 545 -0.35 -30.96 -35.43
CA ALA A 545 1.10 -31.17 -35.32
C ALA A 545 1.69 -30.53 -34.06
N VAL A 546 1.30 -29.29 -33.73
CA VAL A 546 1.76 -28.59 -32.53
C VAL A 546 1.28 -29.28 -31.26
N SER A 547 0.00 -29.65 -31.20
CA SER A 547 -0.57 -30.32 -30.02
C SER A 547 0.05 -31.70 -29.80
N GLU A 548 0.35 -32.45 -30.86
CA GLU A 548 1.07 -33.72 -30.73
C GLU A 548 2.53 -33.53 -30.30
N ALA A 549 3.22 -32.50 -30.79
CA ALA A 549 4.58 -32.20 -30.35
C ALA A 549 4.61 -31.84 -28.86
N ALA A 550 3.72 -30.95 -28.42
CA ALA A 550 3.59 -30.59 -27.01
C ALA A 550 3.21 -31.80 -26.14
N ALA A 551 2.26 -32.63 -26.58
CA ALA A 551 1.87 -33.85 -25.86
C ALA A 551 3.04 -34.85 -25.73
N ASN A 552 3.87 -35.00 -26.77
CA ASN A 552 5.05 -35.87 -26.72
C ASN A 552 6.10 -35.33 -25.75
N ILE A 553 6.36 -34.03 -25.77
CA ILE A 553 7.28 -33.39 -24.82
C ILE A 553 6.78 -33.61 -23.38
N MET A 554 5.50 -33.35 -23.12
CA MET A 554 4.90 -33.50 -21.80
C MET A 554 4.91 -34.95 -21.29
N LYS A 555 4.58 -35.93 -22.14
CA LYS A 555 4.51 -37.35 -21.75
C LYS A 555 5.87 -38.00 -21.58
N HIS A 556 6.86 -37.59 -22.37
CA HIS A 556 8.12 -38.33 -22.50
C HIS A 556 9.36 -37.57 -22.02
N SER A 557 9.29 -36.24 -21.94
CA SER A 557 10.44 -35.40 -21.63
C SER A 557 10.31 -34.72 -20.27
N VAL A 558 9.15 -34.16 -19.95
CA VAL A 558 8.93 -33.35 -18.75
C VAL A 558 8.62 -34.22 -17.53
N ASN A 559 9.33 -34.04 -16.41
CA ASN A 559 8.95 -34.65 -15.13
C ASN A 559 7.74 -33.89 -14.56
N GLU A 560 6.69 -34.60 -14.13
CA GLU A 560 5.48 -33.98 -13.55
C GLU A 560 5.84 -33.01 -12.41
N GLY A 561 5.39 -31.76 -12.54
CA GLY A 561 5.55 -30.71 -11.53
C GLY A 561 6.88 -29.96 -11.52
N GLU A 562 7.89 -30.37 -12.30
CA GLU A 562 9.23 -29.74 -12.30
C GLU A 562 9.70 -29.19 -13.65
N GLY A 563 9.09 -29.58 -14.77
CA GLY A 563 9.44 -29.01 -16.08
C GLY A 563 8.35 -28.20 -16.73
N TYR A 564 8.64 -27.64 -17.89
CA TYR A 564 7.78 -26.71 -18.60
C TYR A 564 8.15 -26.63 -20.09
N ILE A 565 7.25 -26.06 -20.89
CA ILE A 565 7.46 -25.78 -22.31
C ILE A 565 7.23 -24.29 -22.54
N ASN A 566 8.22 -23.60 -23.10
CA ASN A 566 8.03 -22.28 -23.68
C ASN A 566 7.88 -22.44 -25.19
N GLY A 567 6.80 -21.89 -25.77
CA GLY A 567 6.56 -21.93 -27.19
C GLY A 567 6.35 -20.56 -27.81
N LEU A 568 6.67 -20.45 -29.10
CA LEU A 568 6.46 -19.27 -29.92
C LEU A 568 5.83 -19.70 -31.24
N TYR A 569 4.70 -19.08 -31.57
CA TYR A 569 4.15 -19.05 -32.92
C TYR A 569 4.58 -17.75 -33.57
N ALA A 570 5.16 -17.79 -34.75
CA ALA A 570 5.52 -16.61 -35.53
C ALA A 570 5.04 -16.79 -36.98
N LEU A 571 4.14 -15.92 -37.42
CA LEU A 571 3.67 -15.89 -38.80
C LEU A 571 4.51 -14.91 -39.60
N TYR A 572 5.08 -15.41 -40.69
CA TYR A 572 5.76 -14.61 -41.69
C TYR A 572 4.90 -14.53 -42.97
N PRO A 573 5.23 -13.63 -43.91
CA PRO A 573 4.49 -13.52 -45.17
C PRO A 573 4.42 -14.82 -46.00
N THR A 574 5.31 -15.78 -45.76
CA THR A 574 5.43 -17.02 -46.54
C THR A 574 5.17 -18.30 -45.74
N HIS A 575 5.23 -18.27 -44.41
CA HIS A 575 5.17 -19.48 -43.58
C HIS A 575 4.81 -19.16 -42.13
N ILE A 576 4.40 -20.19 -41.39
CA ILE A 576 4.38 -20.18 -39.92
C ILE A 576 5.61 -20.92 -39.39
N GLU A 577 6.24 -20.32 -38.40
CA GLU A 577 7.30 -20.91 -37.59
C GLU A 577 6.74 -21.20 -36.18
N VAL A 578 7.01 -22.41 -35.70
CA VAL A 578 6.71 -22.84 -34.34
C VAL A 578 8.01 -23.24 -33.65
N VAL A 579 8.39 -22.50 -32.61
CA VAL A 579 9.53 -22.82 -31.76
C VAL A 579 9.01 -23.33 -30.43
N MET A 580 9.56 -24.43 -29.91
CA MET A 580 9.28 -24.92 -28.56
C MET A 580 10.59 -25.28 -27.86
N VAL A 581 10.75 -24.81 -26.62
CA VAL A 581 11.91 -25.09 -25.79
C VAL A 581 11.46 -25.64 -24.46
N ASP A 582 11.92 -26.84 -24.12
CA ASP A 582 11.59 -27.52 -22.86
C ASP A 582 12.85 -27.91 -22.08
N ASN A 583 12.70 -28.06 -20.76
CA ASN A 583 13.78 -28.46 -19.85
C ASN A 583 13.72 -29.96 -19.49
N GLY A 584 13.03 -30.77 -20.29
CA GLY A 584 12.83 -32.19 -20.07
C GLY A 584 14.04 -33.05 -20.43
N ARG A 585 13.88 -34.37 -20.32
CA ARG A 585 14.85 -35.37 -20.79
C ARG A 585 15.00 -35.29 -22.32
N PRO A 586 16.16 -35.67 -22.87
CA PRO A 586 16.33 -35.71 -24.32
C PRO A 586 15.29 -36.63 -24.96
N PHE A 587 14.68 -36.15 -26.04
CA PHE A 587 13.72 -36.90 -26.82
C PHE A 587 14.42 -37.51 -28.03
N ASN A 588 14.23 -38.81 -28.27
CA ASN A 588 14.87 -39.48 -29.40
C ASN A 588 13.99 -39.36 -30.67
N TRP A 589 14.04 -38.19 -31.30
CA TRP A 589 13.27 -37.88 -32.51
C TRP A 589 13.49 -38.88 -33.66
N ASP A 590 14.72 -39.35 -33.84
CA ASP A 590 15.08 -40.22 -34.97
C ASP A 590 14.69 -41.69 -34.78
N SER A 591 14.29 -42.09 -33.57
CA SER A 591 13.95 -43.49 -33.25
C SER A 591 12.53 -43.92 -33.62
N ALA A 592 11.66 -42.99 -33.99
CA ALA A 592 10.28 -43.31 -34.36
C ALA A 592 10.20 -44.02 -35.73
N PRO A 593 9.47 -45.15 -35.85
CA PRO A 593 9.42 -45.95 -37.08
C PRO A 593 8.95 -45.14 -38.29
N MET A 594 9.68 -45.26 -39.41
CA MET A 594 9.47 -44.47 -40.63
C MET A 594 8.26 -44.88 -41.49
N ARG A 595 7.58 -45.99 -41.17
CA ARG A 595 6.49 -46.51 -42.00
C ARG A 595 5.26 -46.83 -41.18
N PHE A 596 4.14 -46.27 -41.64
CA PHE A 596 2.80 -46.65 -41.27
C PHE A 596 2.51 -48.09 -41.71
N ASP A 597 2.14 -48.97 -40.78
CA ASP A 597 1.55 -50.27 -41.09
C ASP A 597 0.03 -50.19 -40.87
N LYS A 598 -0.74 -50.17 -41.98
CA LYS A 598 -2.22 -50.16 -41.93
C LYS A 598 -2.79 -51.40 -41.27
N ASP A 599 -2.02 -52.48 -41.24
CA ASP A 599 -2.49 -53.80 -40.84
C ASP A 599 -2.06 -54.16 -39.41
N ALA A 600 -1.31 -53.28 -38.73
CA ALA A 600 -0.88 -53.44 -37.34
C ALA A 600 -0.90 -52.10 -36.57
N PRO A 601 -2.07 -51.60 -36.15
CA PRO A 601 -2.14 -50.36 -35.37
C PRO A 601 -1.49 -50.56 -33.99
N ALA A 602 -0.35 -49.90 -33.75
CA ALA A 602 0.27 -49.81 -32.43
C ALA A 602 -0.51 -48.83 -31.53
N GLU A 603 -0.57 -49.05 -30.21
CA GLU A 603 -1.29 -48.17 -29.26
C GLU A 603 -0.58 -46.82 -28.99
N GLY A 604 0.57 -46.55 -29.63
CA GLY A 604 1.32 -45.30 -29.51
C GLY A 604 2.36 -45.15 -30.63
N GLY A 605 2.82 -43.91 -30.87
CA GLY A 605 3.87 -43.60 -31.87
C GLY A 605 3.39 -42.84 -33.12
N TYR A 606 2.11 -42.48 -33.23
CA TYR A 606 1.57 -41.77 -34.40
C TYR A 606 1.90 -40.27 -34.44
N GLY A 607 2.08 -39.61 -33.29
CA GLY A 607 2.29 -38.16 -33.23
C GLY A 607 3.50 -37.71 -34.06
N MET A 608 4.59 -38.47 -34.03
CA MET A 608 5.80 -38.22 -34.82
C MET A 608 5.57 -38.26 -36.32
N HIS A 609 4.72 -39.17 -36.79
CA HIS A 609 4.40 -39.30 -38.21
C HIS A 609 3.49 -38.17 -38.66
N ILE A 610 2.49 -37.82 -37.84
CA ILE A 610 1.60 -36.68 -38.09
C ILE A 610 2.41 -35.39 -38.23
N ILE A 611 3.34 -35.12 -37.30
CA ILE A 611 4.18 -33.92 -37.36
C ILE A 611 5.02 -33.90 -38.65
N ARG A 612 5.60 -35.04 -39.05
CA ARG A 612 6.40 -35.17 -40.29
C ARG A 612 5.60 -35.00 -41.58
N ASP A 613 4.35 -35.45 -41.59
CA ASP A 613 3.48 -35.35 -42.77
C ASP A 613 2.91 -33.94 -42.92
N VAL A 614 2.69 -33.26 -41.79
CA VAL A 614 2.14 -31.90 -41.75
C VAL A 614 3.20 -30.83 -41.93
N MET A 615 4.34 -30.89 -41.23
CA MET A 615 5.31 -29.80 -41.24
C MET A 615 6.31 -29.95 -42.39
N ASP A 616 6.64 -28.86 -43.07
CA ASP A 616 7.55 -28.90 -44.22
C ASP A 616 9.02 -29.00 -43.79
N SER A 617 9.36 -28.49 -42.61
CA SER A 617 10.68 -28.61 -42.00
C SER A 617 10.55 -28.76 -40.50
N ILE A 618 11.34 -29.67 -39.92
CA ILE A 618 11.39 -29.95 -38.48
C ILE A 618 12.85 -30.09 -38.08
N GLN A 619 13.26 -29.35 -37.07
CA GLN A 619 14.59 -29.41 -36.48
C GLN A 619 14.43 -29.66 -34.98
N TYR A 620 15.08 -30.71 -34.50
CA TYR A 620 15.21 -31.01 -33.08
C TYR A 620 16.68 -31.00 -32.71
N GLN A 621 17.01 -30.30 -31.63
CA GLN A 621 18.36 -30.29 -31.08
C GLN A 621 18.32 -30.28 -29.55
N ARG A 622 19.24 -31.03 -28.94
CA ARG A 622 19.56 -30.87 -27.51
C ARG A 622 20.54 -29.71 -27.36
N LEU A 623 20.12 -28.67 -26.67
CA LEU A 623 20.92 -27.48 -26.41
C LEU A 623 21.74 -27.62 -25.11
N PRO A 624 22.85 -26.87 -25.00
CA PRO A 624 23.56 -26.69 -23.73
C PRO A 624 22.63 -26.17 -22.63
N GLY A 625 22.87 -26.58 -21.39
CA GLY A 625 21.97 -26.25 -20.26
C GLY A 625 20.80 -27.21 -20.07
N ASN A 626 20.82 -28.38 -20.73
CA ASN A 626 19.78 -29.41 -20.63
C ASN A 626 18.41 -28.99 -21.17
N PHE A 627 18.39 -28.15 -22.21
CA PHE A 627 17.18 -27.79 -22.93
C PHE A 627 17.03 -28.59 -24.22
N ASN A 628 15.80 -28.91 -24.57
CA ASN A 628 15.41 -29.42 -25.88
C ASN A 628 14.87 -28.24 -26.69
N HIS A 629 15.31 -28.09 -27.94
CA HIS A 629 14.83 -27.05 -28.84
C HIS A 629 14.23 -27.68 -30.08
N TRP A 630 13.00 -27.28 -30.37
CA TRP A 630 12.21 -27.72 -31.50
C TRP A 630 11.89 -26.52 -32.36
N ARG A 631 12.14 -26.62 -33.65
CA ARG A 631 11.76 -25.62 -34.64
C ARG A 631 11.04 -26.31 -35.78
N MET A 632 9.79 -25.93 -35.99
CA MET A 632 8.93 -26.50 -37.02
C MET A 632 8.43 -25.39 -37.94
N ILE A 633 8.49 -25.61 -39.25
CA ILE A 633 8.06 -24.64 -40.26
C ILE A 633 7.02 -25.27 -41.16
N ARG A 634 5.94 -24.53 -41.44
CA ARG A 634 4.93 -24.88 -42.44
C ARG A 634 4.65 -23.68 -43.34
N ASN A 635 4.82 -23.86 -44.64
CA ASN A 635 4.60 -22.82 -45.63
C ASN A 635 3.11 -22.50 -45.74
N LEU A 636 2.80 -21.21 -45.97
CA LEU A 636 1.45 -20.77 -46.25
C LEU A 636 0.99 -21.29 -47.62
N PRO A 637 -0.28 -21.68 -47.77
CA PRO A 637 -0.82 -22.10 -49.06
C PRO A 637 -0.85 -20.93 -50.04
N ASN A 638 -0.66 -21.20 -51.34
CA ASN A 638 -0.63 -20.16 -52.40
C ASN A 638 -1.93 -19.32 -52.53
N SER A 639 -3.00 -19.67 -51.82
CA SER A 639 -4.32 -19.04 -51.87
C SER A 639 -4.62 -18.10 -50.69
N VAL A 640 -3.61 -17.53 -50.05
CA VAL A 640 -3.79 -16.53 -48.98
C VAL A 640 -4.54 -15.31 -49.51
N ARG A 641 -5.70 -14.99 -48.91
CA ARG A 641 -6.44 -13.74 -49.14
C ARG A 641 -6.33 -12.85 -47.91
N THR A 642 -5.98 -11.59 -48.10
CA THR A 642 -6.06 -10.57 -47.04
C THR A 642 -7.53 -10.35 -46.68
N ARG A 643 -7.88 -10.40 -45.39
CA ARG A 643 -9.24 -10.02 -44.94
C ARG A 643 -9.41 -8.52 -45.19
N ASN A 644 -10.38 -8.14 -46.03
CA ASN A 644 -10.76 -6.74 -46.27
C ASN A 644 -11.43 -6.12 -45.04
#